data_AF-A0A0F5INU3-F1
#
_entry.id   AF-A0A0F5INU3-F1
#
_cell.length_a   1.000
_cell.length_b   1.000
_cell.length_c   1.000
_cell.angle_alpha   90.00
_cell.angle_beta   90.00
_cell.angle_gamma   90.00
#
_symmetry.space_group_name_H-M   'P 1'
#
loop_
_entity.id
_entity.type
_entity.pdbx_description
1 polymer ?
#
loop_
_entity_poly.entity_id
_entity_poly.type
_entity_poly.pdbx_seq_one_letter_code
_entity_poly.pdbx_strand_id
1 'polypeptide(L)'
;MSMKKILLTVCLIFTALAVYSQNKTYFVSLDGNDNASGLSIKDAWKSLDKVNNTTFLPGDKILFESGAVWYGQLKLKGSGAEGNPILLSSYGGENRPVINIGKAEGAGIRLYNQSWWIVENMEVTSGAAPELEIGRQGIVALAQGEDQHVEHIIVRNCHIHDIWGQLGGNTEYTGYNSCAILVQIQNKRGGMNNNRLNTSLNDVLIENNRIERFDKCGIIVRGCKNNLNVRYNYMENLGGDGIFVGGCYRGMIEHNVAKRTCMRSGYLDLKGGETWWPHTAAIWIQDAEETIMQYNAVYDTGRQPGNGDGFAYDFDFYCKRCIAQYNYSRNNHGFLLLMNRTFENVTRYNISENDQTHLVQMQCDISDRNVLYNNVFYIDYGTVDLDFFCGNDGSADKSKLGAVYYNNIFYASGQSYFRTAYSTGEVLSRTFDESVKPETGALDKLFYHNCYFGPWKNGIPDDPEKLVADPLFVAPGSGGEGLCSLKGYQLQPNSPCINTGVYVPLSGEHDFWGNPLDDGHTDFGAYEQIGSGVFADKVKLEGADRKYTKESTMAWAKWSFPLQIQVEEEGNIINIRLLDPLDENVKGTITWIDPEGKKVVQVLDKQKKRDEFTLKVKADKATLLASSVQVDLQYEDLEETWNIPFTEGRRR
;
A
#
# COMPACT_ATOMS: atom_id res chain seq x y z
N MET A 1 -1.82 -62.46 49.38
CA MET A 1 -1.01 -62.63 48.15
C MET A 1 -1.18 -61.37 47.31
N SER A 2 -0.09 -60.63 47.12
CA SER A 2 -0.05 -59.27 46.57
C SER A 2 0.38 -59.31 45.10
N MET A 3 -0.47 -58.85 44.18
CA MET A 3 -0.06 -58.43 42.83
C MET A 3 0.23 -56.93 42.86
N LYS A 4 1.51 -56.53 42.78
CA LYS A 4 1.92 -55.15 42.50
C LYS A 4 2.25 -55.02 41.01
N LYS A 5 1.53 -54.12 40.34
CA LYS A 5 1.73 -53.70 38.96
C LYS A 5 3.08 -53.00 38.81
N ILE A 6 3.83 -53.37 37.78
CA ILE A 6 5.01 -52.66 37.29
C ILE A 6 4.50 -51.52 36.41
N LEU A 7 4.80 -50.28 36.78
CA LEU A 7 4.60 -49.09 35.93
C LEU A 7 5.96 -48.73 35.33
N LEU A 8 6.09 -48.89 34.01
CA LEU A 8 7.29 -48.52 33.25
C LEU A 8 7.16 -47.04 32.86
N THR A 9 7.95 -46.16 33.48
CA THR A 9 8.03 -44.75 33.08
C THR A 9 8.95 -44.63 31.87
N VAL A 10 8.38 -44.36 30.69
CA VAL A 10 9.13 -43.96 29.50
C VAL A 10 9.48 -42.47 29.66
N CYS A 11 10.75 -42.18 29.96
CA CYS A 11 11.29 -40.83 29.90
C CYS A 11 11.60 -40.50 28.42
N LEU A 12 10.74 -39.72 27.78
CA LEU A 12 11.04 -39.08 26.50
C LEU A 12 12.06 -37.97 26.75
N ILE A 13 13.33 -38.24 26.40
CA ILE A 13 14.36 -37.20 26.32
C ILE A 13 14.11 -36.45 25.00
N PHE A 14 13.39 -35.33 25.07
CA PHE A 14 13.45 -34.30 24.04
C PHE A 14 14.83 -33.65 24.13
N THR A 15 15.77 -34.10 23.31
CA THR A 15 17.00 -33.34 23.05
C THR A 15 16.60 -32.15 22.18
N ALA A 16 16.42 -30.99 22.81
CA ALA A 16 16.45 -29.72 22.08
C ALA A 16 17.85 -29.62 21.45
N LEU A 17 17.95 -29.84 20.14
CA LEU A 17 19.13 -29.48 19.37
C LEU A 17 19.26 -27.96 19.48
N ALA A 18 20.10 -27.49 20.40
CA ALA A 18 20.54 -26.10 20.41
C ALA A 18 21.19 -25.85 19.05
N VAL A 19 20.57 -24.99 18.23
CA VAL A 19 21.17 -24.50 17.00
C VAL A 19 22.34 -23.62 17.43
N TYR A 20 23.55 -24.18 17.38
CA TYR A 20 24.76 -23.45 17.76
C TYR A 20 25.03 -22.37 16.70
N SER A 21 25.08 -21.11 17.14
CA SER A 21 25.60 -20.01 16.34
C SER A 21 27.07 -20.26 16.04
N GLN A 22 27.41 -20.39 14.74
CA GLN A 22 28.76 -20.70 14.33
C GLN A 22 29.64 -19.43 14.29
N ASN A 23 29.02 -18.28 13.98
CA ASN A 23 29.64 -16.95 13.94
C ASN A 23 30.92 -16.89 13.09
N LYS A 24 30.98 -17.64 11.97
CA LYS A 24 32.15 -17.58 11.08
C LYS A 24 32.08 -16.37 10.17
N THR A 25 33.23 -15.79 9.87
CA THR A 25 33.36 -14.75 8.85
C THR A 25 34.10 -15.34 7.66
N TYR A 26 33.42 -15.41 6.53
CA TYR A 26 33.93 -15.87 5.25
C TYR A 26 34.31 -14.68 4.38
N PHE A 27 35.53 -14.67 3.84
CA PHE A 27 36.04 -13.65 2.95
C PHE A 27 36.05 -14.16 1.51
N VAL A 28 35.69 -13.31 0.57
CA VAL A 28 35.65 -13.63 -0.87
C VAL A 28 36.44 -12.55 -1.64
N SER A 29 37.43 -12.95 -2.44
CA SER A 29 38.32 -12.05 -3.19
C SER A 29 38.63 -12.63 -4.57
N LEU A 30 38.85 -11.78 -5.58
CA LEU A 30 39.19 -12.23 -6.93
C LEU A 30 40.53 -13.00 -6.98
N ASP A 31 41.42 -12.73 -6.03
CA ASP A 31 42.72 -13.39 -5.86
C ASP A 31 42.66 -14.58 -4.89
N GLY A 32 41.46 -14.96 -4.41
CA GLY A 32 41.24 -16.06 -3.47
C GLY A 32 41.49 -17.46 -4.03
N ASN A 33 41.16 -18.47 -3.23
CA ASN A 33 41.25 -19.89 -3.58
C ASN A 33 40.07 -20.68 -2.97
N ASP A 34 39.25 -21.33 -3.80
CA ASP A 34 38.07 -22.08 -3.34
C ASP A 34 38.39 -23.37 -2.56
N ASN A 35 39.66 -23.79 -2.57
CA ASN A 35 40.16 -24.87 -1.72
C ASN A 35 40.62 -24.39 -0.33
N ALA A 36 40.69 -23.06 -0.11
CA ALA A 36 41.04 -22.48 1.17
C ALA A 36 39.84 -22.44 2.14
N SER A 37 40.11 -22.11 3.40
CA SER A 37 39.09 -22.14 4.46
C SER A 37 38.02 -21.06 4.29
N GLY A 38 38.35 -19.92 3.66
CA GLY A 38 37.52 -18.73 3.62
C GLY A 38 37.57 -17.89 4.89
N LEU A 39 38.22 -18.35 5.97
CA LEU A 39 38.08 -17.78 7.32
C LEU A 39 39.05 -16.63 7.65
N SER A 40 39.85 -16.21 6.67
CA SER A 40 40.74 -15.06 6.76
C SER A 40 40.84 -14.40 5.39
N ILE A 41 41.24 -13.13 5.33
CA ILE A 41 41.47 -12.43 4.06
C ILE A 41 42.51 -13.17 3.20
N LYS A 42 43.55 -13.72 3.83
CA LYS A 42 44.61 -14.49 3.15
C LYS A 42 44.11 -15.83 2.58
N ASP A 43 43.11 -16.41 3.23
CA ASP A 43 42.51 -17.69 2.85
C ASP A 43 41.12 -17.50 2.19
N ALA A 44 40.86 -16.32 1.62
CA ALA A 44 39.58 -15.97 1.02
C ALA A 44 39.19 -16.96 -0.11
N TRP A 45 37.89 -17.16 -0.28
CA TRP A 45 37.35 -17.88 -1.44
C TRP A 45 37.45 -17.04 -2.71
N LYS A 46 37.44 -17.72 -3.86
CA LYS A 46 37.66 -17.10 -5.18
C LYS A 46 36.39 -16.87 -5.96
N SER A 47 35.34 -17.67 -5.76
CA SER A 47 34.20 -17.69 -6.70
C SER A 47 32.83 -17.56 -6.05
N LEU A 48 31.87 -17.07 -6.85
CA LEU A 48 30.45 -17.13 -6.51
C LEU A 48 29.97 -18.58 -6.37
N ASP A 49 30.52 -19.52 -7.15
CA ASP A 49 30.15 -20.94 -7.07
C ASP A 49 30.46 -21.54 -5.70
N LYS A 50 31.59 -21.16 -5.08
CA LYS A 50 31.91 -21.60 -3.72
C LYS A 50 30.89 -21.08 -2.71
N VAL A 51 30.47 -19.82 -2.84
CA VAL A 51 29.45 -19.19 -1.99
C VAL A 51 28.08 -19.87 -2.20
N ASN A 52 27.65 -20.04 -3.46
CA ASN A 52 26.37 -20.67 -3.83
C ASN A 52 26.26 -22.15 -3.40
N ASN A 53 27.39 -22.83 -3.23
CA ASN A 53 27.44 -24.23 -2.78
C ASN A 53 27.60 -24.38 -1.26
N THR A 54 27.71 -23.27 -0.52
CA THR A 54 27.83 -23.28 0.95
C THR A 54 26.48 -23.00 1.59
N THR A 55 26.09 -23.84 2.56
CA THR A 55 24.97 -23.56 3.46
C THR A 55 25.51 -22.87 4.70
N PHE A 56 25.11 -21.62 4.91
CA PHE A 56 25.54 -20.80 6.04
C PHE A 56 24.70 -21.09 7.28
N LEU A 57 25.29 -20.89 8.45
CA LEU A 57 24.67 -21.15 9.75
C LEU A 57 24.41 -19.82 10.50
N PRO A 58 23.57 -19.83 11.56
CA PRO A 58 23.30 -18.62 12.32
C PRO A 58 24.56 -17.89 12.79
N GLY A 59 24.55 -16.56 12.62
CA GLY A 59 25.63 -15.65 12.95
C GLY A 59 26.75 -15.54 11.90
N ASP A 60 26.72 -16.35 10.84
CA ASP A 60 27.75 -16.30 9.80
C ASP A 60 27.73 -14.98 9.03
N LYS A 61 28.91 -14.59 8.53
CA LYS A 61 29.13 -13.40 7.72
C LYS A 61 29.83 -13.78 6.42
N ILE A 62 29.40 -13.20 5.32
CA ILE A 62 29.95 -13.39 3.98
C ILE A 62 30.38 -12.02 3.50
N LEU A 63 31.69 -11.78 3.44
CA LEU A 63 32.27 -10.48 3.14
C LEU A 63 32.98 -10.54 1.79
N PHE A 64 32.46 -9.80 0.83
CA PHE A 64 33.06 -9.63 -0.49
C PHE A 64 34.07 -8.48 -0.50
N GLU A 65 35.17 -8.65 -1.22
CA GLU A 65 36.21 -7.63 -1.38
C GLU A 65 35.63 -6.37 -2.04
N SER A 66 35.83 -5.22 -1.38
CA SER A 66 35.31 -3.92 -1.82
C SER A 66 35.80 -3.54 -3.21
N GLY A 67 34.90 -3.05 -4.06
CA GLY A 67 35.19 -2.64 -5.44
C GLY A 67 35.43 -3.78 -6.43
N ALA A 68 35.43 -5.05 -5.99
CA ALA A 68 35.53 -6.19 -6.90
C ALA A 68 34.22 -6.39 -7.68
N VAL A 69 34.35 -6.79 -8.96
CA VAL A 69 33.22 -7.08 -9.84
C VAL A 69 33.10 -8.59 -10.04
N TRP A 70 31.90 -9.11 -9.76
CA TRP A 70 31.58 -10.53 -9.76
C TRP A 70 30.53 -10.81 -10.82
N TYR A 71 30.91 -11.55 -11.86
CA TYR A 71 29.98 -11.92 -12.93
C TYR A 71 29.21 -13.18 -12.55
N GLY A 72 27.89 -13.07 -12.47
CA GLY A 72 26.99 -14.18 -12.13
C GLY A 72 25.91 -13.77 -11.15
N GLN A 73 25.32 -14.77 -10.49
CA GLN A 73 24.19 -14.62 -9.57
C GLN A 73 24.51 -15.30 -8.24
N LEU A 74 24.08 -14.70 -7.13
CA LEU A 74 24.13 -15.27 -5.80
C LEU A 74 22.81 -15.93 -5.43
N LYS A 75 22.87 -17.23 -5.16
CA LYS A 75 21.77 -18.07 -4.67
C LYS A 75 22.19 -18.58 -3.29
N LEU A 76 21.95 -17.76 -2.27
CA LEU A 76 22.43 -18.00 -0.92
C LEU A 76 21.63 -19.14 -0.26
N LYS A 77 22.24 -19.82 0.72
CA LYS A 77 21.64 -20.97 1.42
C LYS A 77 21.82 -20.87 2.93
N GLY A 78 20.87 -21.43 3.67
CA GLY A 78 20.86 -21.40 5.13
C GLY A 78 19.99 -20.28 5.69
N SER A 79 19.65 -20.38 6.97
CA SER A 79 18.87 -19.37 7.70
C SER A 79 19.62 -18.99 8.96
N GLY A 80 19.54 -17.72 9.32
CA GLY A 80 19.98 -17.28 10.64
C GLY A 80 19.01 -17.75 11.73
N ALA A 81 19.20 -17.20 12.92
CA ALA A 81 18.26 -17.36 14.03
C ALA A 81 18.11 -16.03 14.76
N GLU A 82 17.14 -15.97 15.67
CA GLU A 82 16.93 -14.80 16.52
C GLU A 82 18.23 -14.36 17.21
N GLY A 83 18.54 -13.06 17.10
CA GLY A 83 19.78 -12.45 17.59
C GLY A 83 21.06 -12.84 16.84
N ASN A 84 20.99 -13.77 15.89
CA ASN A 84 22.13 -14.30 15.12
C ASN A 84 21.79 -14.37 13.61
N PRO A 85 21.47 -13.23 12.96
CA PRO A 85 21.21 -13.22 11.53
C PRO A 85 22.49 -13.55 10.73
N ILE A 86 22.30 -14.05 9.51
CA ILE A 86 23.39 -14.21 8.54
C ILE A 86 23.56 -12.89 7.79
N LEU A 87 24.81 -12.45 7.65
CA LEU A 87 25.16 -11.18 7.01
C LEU A 87 25.85 -11.41 5.66
N LEU A 88 25.32 -10.84 4.58
CA LEU A 88 26.05 -10.59 3.34
C LEU A 88 26.45 -9.11 3.29
N SER A 89 27.76 -8.84 3.19
CA SER A 89 28.30 -7.49 3.17
C SER A 89 29.67 -7.44 2.48
N SER A 90 30.43 -6.37 2.71
CA SER A 90 31.75 -6.13 2.13
C SER A 90 32.86 -6.01 3.17
N TYR A 91 34.11 -6.08 2.71
CA TYR A 91 35.30 -5.73 3.51
C TYR A 91 36.35 -5.02 2.65
N GLY A 92 37.29 -4.31 3.29
CA GLY A 92 38.48 -3.78 2.62
C GLY A 92 38.36 -2.39 1.99
N GLY A 93 37.23 -1.68 2.14
CA GLY A 93 37.05 -0.31 1.63
C GLY A 93 35.61 0.20 1.71
N GLU A 94 35.37 1.38 1.12
CA GLU A 94 34.05 2.02 1.07
C GLU A 94 33.26 1.69 -0.21
N ASN A 95 33.95 1.24 -1.25
CA ASN A 95 33.31 0.85 -2.52
C ASN A 95 32.58 -0.48 -2.36
N ARG A 96 31.34 -0.54 -2.82
CA ARG A 96 30.55 -1.77 -2.78
C ARG A 96 31.14 -2.82 -3.74
N PRO A 97 31.18 -4.10 -3.37
CA PRO A 97 31.36 -5.19 -4.32
C PRO A 97 30.16 -5.27 -5.26
N VAL A 98 30.41 -5.52 -6.54
CA VAL A 98 29.40 -5.51 -7.60
C VAL A 98 29.03 -6.93 -8.00
N ILE A 99 27.76 -7.29 -7.89
CA ILE A 99 27.20 -8.49 -8.54
C ILE A 99 26.64 -8.07 -9.89
N ASN A 100 27.30 -8.51 -10.97
CA ASN A 100 26.91 -8.21 -12.33
C ASN A 100 26.29 -9.45 -13.00
N ILE A 101 24.97 -9.42 -13.23
CA ILE A 101 24.24 -10.54 -13.85
C ILE A 101 24.37 -10.59 -15.38
N GLY A 102 24.96 -9.56 -16.00
CA GLY A 102 25.10 -9.46 -17.44
C GLY A 102 23.76 -9.64 -18.16
N LYS A 103 23.74 -10.49 -19.19
CA LYS A 103 22.51 -10.78 -19.95
C LYS A 103 21.58 -11.80 -19.27
N ALA A 104 21.99 -12.44 -18.18
CA ALA A 104 21.23 -13.52 -17.57
C ALA A 104 19.84 -13.06 -17.13
N GLU A 105 18.87 -13.98 -17.23
CA GLU A 105 17.56 -13.84 -16.61
C GLU A 105 17.66 -14.12 -15.10
N GLY A 106 16.87 -13.41 -14.29
CA GLY A 106 16.72 -13.66 -12.86
C GLY A 106 17.37 -12.62 -11.95
N ALA A 107 17.63 -13.03 -10.71
CA ALA A 107 18.08 -12.14 -9.63
C ALA A 107 19.60 -12.09 -9.48
N GLY A 108 20.13 -10.92 -9.14
CA GLY A 108 21.53 -10.77 -8.72
C GLY A 108 21.81 -11.43 -7.38
N ILE A 109 20.98 -11.18 -6.37
CA ILE A 109 21.05 -11.83 -5.06
C ILE A 109 19.69 -12.43 -4.73
N ARG A 110 19.66 -13.71 -4.37
CA ARG A 110 18.43 -14.43 -4.08
C ARG A 110 18.47 -15.19 -2.76
N LEU A 111 17.40 -15.02 -1.99
CA LEU A 111 16.99 -15.81 -0.85
C LEU A 111 15.70 -16.57 -1.18
N TYR A 112 15.62 -17.84 -0.82
CA TYR A 112 14.46 -18.69 -1.10
C TYR A 112 14.11 -19.55 0.12
N ASN A 113 12.98 -19.25 0.76
CA ASN A 113 12.51 -19.88 2.00
C ASN A 113 13.56 -19.81 3.13
N GLN A 114 14.19 -18.64 3.28
CA GLN A 114 15.23 -18.40 4.29
C GLN A 114 14.83 -17.23 5.18
N SER A 115 15.20 -17.32 6.47
CA SER A 115 14.90 -16.31 7.48
C SER A 115 16.20 -15.76 8.09
N TRP A 116 16.08 -14.64 8.80
CA TRP A 116 17.17 -14.03 9.57
C TRP A 116 18.39 -13.70 8.70
N TRP A 117 18.15 -12.90 7.65
CA TRP A 117 19.17 -12.45 6.71
C TRP A 117 19.28 -10.93 6.69
N ILE A 118 20.52 -10.45 6.64
CA ILE A 118 20.86 -9.06 6.37
C ILE A 118 21.70 -9.04 5.09
N VAL A 119 21.21 -8.33 4.08
CA VAL A 119 21.96 -8.02 2.86
C VAL A 119 22.25 -6.52 2.89
N GLU A 120 23.53 -6.16 2.98
CA GLU A 120 23.92 -4.75 3.04
C GLU A 120 25.19 -4.42 2.27
N ASN A 121 25.35 -3.15 1.92
CA ASN A 121 26.56 -2.62 1.26
C ASN A 121 26.92 -3.34 -0.05
N MET A 122 25.92 -3.87 -0.76
CA MET A 122 26.10 -4.55 -2.04
C MET A 122 25.69 -3.67 -3.22
N GLU A 123 26.37 -3.81 -4.36
CA GLU A 123 25.95 -3.25 -5.64
C GLU A 123 25.46 -4.38 -6.56
N VAL A 124 24.33 -4.17 -7.24
CA VAL A 124 23.76 -5.14 -8.19
C VAL A 124 23.45 -4.46 -9.51
N THR A 125 23.97 -5.01 -10.60
CA THR A 125 23.78 -4.48 -11.95
C THR A 125 23.66 -5.58 -12.99
N SER A 126 23.21 -5.22 -14.18
CA SER A 126 23.22 -6.06 -15.37
C SER A 126 24.06 -5.42 -16.47
N GLY A 127 23.84 -4.12 -16.73
CA GLY A 127 24.45 -3.40 -17.85
C GLY A 127 24.02 -3.90 -19.23
N ALA A 128 23.14 -4.91 -19.31
CA ALA A 128 22.60 -5.42 -20.55
C ALA A 128 21.42 -4.56 -21.01
N ALA A 129 21.30 -4.35 -22.32
CA ALA A 129 20.12 -3.75 -22.92
C ALA A 129 18.84 -4.56 -22.60
N PRO A 130 17.66 -3.92 -22.64
CA PRO A 130 16.38 -4.64 -22.52
C PRO A 130 16.27 -5.71 -23.62
N GLU A 131 15.79 -6.88 -23.24
CA GLU A 131 15.55 -8.01 -24.13
C GLU A 131 14.14 -8.54 -23.85
N LEU A 132 13.36 -8.76 -24.91
CA LEU A 132 12.00 -9.27 -24.77
C LEU A 132 12.03 -10.65 -24.12
N GLU A 133 11.03 -10.95 -23.29
CA GLU A 133 10.88 -12.24 -22.58
C GLU A 133 11.93 -12.49 -21.49
N ILE A 134 12.86 -11.56 -21.27
CA ILE A 134 13.89 -11.69 -20.23
C ILE A 134 13.59 -10.77 -19.05
N GLY A 135 13.23 -11.37 -17.93
CA GLY A 135 13.07 -10.69 -16.65
C GLY A 135 14.38 -10.57 -15.86
N ARG A 136 14.59 -9.45 -15.16
CA ARG A 136 15.79 -9.23 -14.35
C ARG A 136 15.43 -8.60 -13.02
N GLN A 137 16.11 -9.04 -11.97
CA GLN A 137 15.83 -8.63 -10.59
C GLN A 137 17.13 -8.24 -9.88
N GLY A 138 17.03 -7.34 -8.91
CA GLY A 138 18.16 -7.00 -8.05
C GLY A 138 18.31 -8.01 -6.92
N ILE A 139 17.72 -7.68 -5.76
CA ILE A 139 17.77 -8.46 -4.52
C ILE A 139 16.38 -9.05 -4.26
N VAL A 140 16.29 -10.36 -4.10
CA VAL A 140 15.02 -11.08 -3.99
C VAL A 140 14.99 -11.99 -2.78
N ALA A 141 13.90 -11.95 -2.02
CA ALA A 141 13.59 -12.91 -0.97
C ALA A 141 12.17 -13.45 -1.16
N LEU A 142 12.04 -14.77 -1.36
CA LEU A 142 10.75 -15.42 -1.58
C LEU A 142 10.38 -16.36 -0.44
N ALA A 143 9.12 -16.32 -0.03
CA ALA A 143 8.47 -17.38 0.73
C ALA A 143 7.49 -18.11 -0.22
N GLN A 144 7.74 -19.39 -0.49
CA GLN A 144 6.98 -20.16 -1.47
C GLN A 144 6.85 -21.63 -1.08
N GLY A 145 5.62 -22.13 -1.12
CA GLY A 145 5.28 -23.51 -0.80
C GLY A 145 4.22 -23.58 0.29
N GLU A 146 3.99 -24.78 0.81
CA GLU A 146 3.17 -24.98 2.02
C GLU A 146 4.07 -24.89 3.25
N ASP A 147 3.51 -24.42 4.38
CA ASP A 147 4.15 -24.37 5.69
C ASP A 147 5.52 -23.64 5.70
N GLN A 148 5.63 -22.54 4.94
CA GLN A 148 6.84 -21.71 4.93
C GLN A 148 6.69 -20.51 5.87
N HIS A 149 7.61 -20.36 6.81
CA HIS A 149 7.62 -19.25 7.76
C HIS A 149 8.92 -18.46 7.61
N VAL A 150 8.83 -17.39 6.82
CA VAL A 150 9.96 -16.48 6.56
C VAL A 150 9.84 -15.27 7.47
N GLU A 151 10.95 -14.89 8.10
CA GLU A 151 11.01 -13.70 8.94
C GLU A 151 12.40 -13.05 8.94
N HIS A 152 12.46 -11.79 9.36
CA HIS A 152 13.70 -11.03 9.56
C HIS A 152 14.55 -10.94 8.29
N ILE A 153 14.03 -10.23 7.29
CA ILE A 153 14.71 -9.94 6.03
C ILE A 153 15.05 -8.45 5.98
N ILE A 154 16.34 -8.15 6.03
CA ILE A 154 16.85 -6.78 5.98
C ILE A 154 17.63 -6.58 4.68
N VAL A 155 17.26 -5.57 3.89
CA VAL A 155 18.01 -5.10 2.73
C VAL A 155 18.33 -3.63 2.93
N ARG A 156 19.61 -3.30 3.12
CA ARG A 156 19.99 -1.91 3.41
C ARG A 156 21.28 -1.43 2.79
N ASN A 157 21.40 -0.13 2.54
CA ASN A 157 22.62 0.49 2.01
C ASN A 157 23.09 -0.11 0.66
N CYS A 158 22.21 -0.75 -0.11
CA CYS A 158 22.54 -1.34 -1.40
C CYS A 158 22.32 -0.35 -2.55
N HIS A 159 23.04 -0.56 -3.66
CA HIS A 159 22.85 0.18 -4.90
C HIS A 159 22.44 -0.78 -6.02
N ILE A 160 21.24 -0.62 -6.56
CA ILE A 160 20.71 -1.48 -7.62
C ILE A 160 20.46 -0.64 -8.86
N HIS A 161 21.17 -0.91 -9.95
CA HIS A 161 21.09 -0.02 -11.12
C HIS A 161 21.43 -0.66 -12.46
N ASP A 162 20.97 -0.02 -13.53
CA ASP A 162 21.20 -0.44 -14.91
C ASP A 162 20.73 -1.88 -15.17
N ILE A 163 19.51 -2.16 -14.74
CA ILE A 163 18.83 -3.44 -14.92
C ILE A 163 17.52 -3.20 -15.66
N TRP A 164 17.55 -3.50 -16.95
CA TRP A 164 16.39 -3.38 -17.83
C TRP A 164 15.75 -4.76 -17.98
N GLY A 165 14.76 -5.07 -17.15
CA GLY A 165 13.94 -6.27 -17.30
C GLY A 165 12.64 -6.01 -18.05
N GLN A 166 11.93 -7.08 -18.41
CA GLN A 166 10.69 -6.93 -19.16
C GLN A 166 9.57 -6.32 -18.31
N LEU A 167 9.03 -5.21 -18.82
CA LEU A 167 7.96 -4.47 -18.16
C LEU A 167 6.72 -5.33 -17.93
N GLY A 168 6.25 -6.08 -18.93
CA GLY A 168 5.08 -6.97 -18.83
C GLY A 168 5.40 -8.46 -18.78
N GLY A 169 4.37 -9.28 -18.62
CA GLY A 169 4.49 -10.74 -18.50
C GLY A 169 4.22 -11.25 -17.09
N ASN A 170 4.02 -12.56 -16.97
CA ASN A 170 3.62 -13.26 -15.75
C ASN A 170 4.60 -14.37 -15.34
N THR A 171 5.83 -14.33 -15.86
CA THR A 171 6.88 -15.30 -15.48
C THR A 171 7.39 -15.02 -14.06
N GLU A 172 8.30 -15.86 -13.59
CA GLU A 172 8.98 -15.65 -12.30
C GLU A 172 9.78 -14.33 -12.23
N TYR A 173 10.14 -13.74 -13.38
CA TYR A 173 11.09 -12.64 -13.46
C TYR A 173 10.57 -11.40 -14.19
N THR A 174 9.44 -11.49 -14.89
CA THR A 174 8.89 -10.40 -15.72
C THR A 174 7.73 -9.68 -15.02
N GLY A 175 7.25 -8.56 -15.56
CA GLY A 175 6.09 -7.90 -14.99
C GLY A 175 6.43 -7.25 -13.64
N TYR A 176 5.52 -7.40 -12.68
CA TYR A 176 5.79 -7.02 -11.28
C TYR A 176 6.99 -7.77 -10.66
N ASN A 177 7.30 -8.97 -11.15
CA ASN A 177 8.46 -9.67 -10.63
C ASN A 177 9.77 -9.07 -11.14
N SER A 178 9.78 -8.28 -12.23
CA SER A 178 10.96 -7.52 -12.65
C SER A 178 11.17 -6.35 -11.70
N CYS A 179 11.87 -6.58 -10.59
CA CYS A 179 11.90 -5.66 -9.45
C CYS A 179 13.30 -5.56 -8.83
N ALA A 180 13.69 -4.34 -8.42
CA ALA A 180 15.01 -4.08 -7.88
C ALA A 180 15.18 -4.70 -6.48
N ILE A 181 14.16 -4.59 -5.63
CA ILE A 181 14.09 -5.30 -4.35
C ILE A 181 12.70 -5.94 -4.20
N LEU A 182 12.65 -7.27 -4.18
CA LEU A 182 11.41 -8.03 -4.13
C LEU A 182 11.41 -8.95 -2.90
N VAL A 183 10.51 -8.68 -1.95
CA VAL A 183 10.29 -9.56 -0.79
C VAL A 183 8.84 -10.01 -0.79
N GLN A 184 8.55 -11.27 -1.12
CA GLN A 184 7.15 -11.69 -1.25
C GLN A 184 6.86 -13.13 -0.86
N ILE A 185 5.63 -13.33 -0.39
CA ILE A 185 4.98 -14.63 -0.47
C ILE A 185 4.55 -14.85 -1.93
N GLN A 186 5.09 -15.87 -2.59
CA GLN A 186 4.77 -16.20 -3.99
C GLN A 186 3.86 -17.43 -4.06
N ASN A 187 2.55 -17.20 -4.17
CA ASN A 187 1.56 -18.27 -4.25
C ASN A 187 1.03 -18.45 -5.68
N LYS A 188 1.10 -19.67 -6.22
CA LYS A 188 0.49 -20.00 -7.54
C LYS A 188 -1.05 -20.05 -7.50
N ARG A 189 -1.68 -19.99 -6.31
CA ARG A 189 -3.13 -20.09 -6.11
C ARG A 189 -3.63 -19.16 -4.99
N GLY A 190 -4.33 -18.09 -5.34
CA GLY A 190 -5.08 -17.22 -4.43
C GLY A 190 -4.46 -15.86 -4.14
N GLY A 191 -5.31 -14.89 -3.79
CA GLY A 191 -4.91 -13.52 -3.46
C GLY A 191 -4.03 -13.42 -2.20
N MET A 192 -3.53 -12.21 -1.90
CA MET A 192 -2.51 -11.96 -0.88
C MET A 192 -2.89 -12.42 0.55
N ASN A 193 -4.19 -12.50 0.86
CA ASN A 193 -4.72 -13.00 2.14
C ASN A 193 -5.11 -14.50 2.16
N ASN A 194 -4.80 -15.29 1.12
CA ASN A 194 -5.24 -16.69 1.08
C ASN A 194 -4.35 -17.62 1.92
N ASN A 195 -4.69 -17.80 3.21
CA ASN A 195 -4.00 -18.68 4.16
C ASN A 195 -4.18 -20.20 3.89
N ARG A 196 -4.49 -20.61 2.65
CA ARG A 196 -4.63 -22.04 2.32
C ARG A 196 -3.31 -22.82 2.41
N LEU A 197 -2.18 -22.12 2.33
CA LEU A 197 -0.84 -22.72 2.31
C LEU A 197 -0.11 -22.62 3.66
N ASN A 198 -0.72 -22.04 4.70
CA ASN A 198 -0.10 -21.81 6.01
C ASN A 198 1.31 -21.19 5.90
N THR A 199 1.47 -20.20 5.00
CA THR A 199 2.75 -19.54 4.74
C THR A 199 2.70 -18.10 5.26
N SER A 200 3.78 -17.66 5.90
CA SER A 200 3.87 -16.33 6.51
C SER A 200 5.19 -15.63 6.19
N LEU A 201 5.11 -14.30 6.11
CA LEU A 201 6.24 -13.38 6.01
C LEU A 201 6.07 -12.28 7.05
N ASN A 202 7.09 -12.03 7.87
CA ASN A 202 7.09 -10.98 8.89
C ASN A 202 8.48 -10.33 9.02
N ASP A 203 8.54 -9.16 9.66
CA ASP A 203 9.80 -8.47 10.01
C ASP A 203 10.70 -8.23 8.79
N VAL A 204 10.30 -7.25 7.98
CA VAL A 204 11.00 -6.86 6.76
C VAL A 204 11.42 -5.40 6.87
N LEU A 205 12.70 -5.14 6.69
CA LEU A 205 13.27 -3.79 6.64
C LEU A 205 13.97 -3.55 5.30
N ILE A 206 13.50 -2.56 4.56
CA ILE A 206 14.15 -2.09 3.34
C ILE A 206 14.57 -0.63 3.55
N GLU A 207 15.87 -0.41 3.74
CA GLU A 207 16.37 0.86 4.27
C GLU A 207 17.55 1.45 3.48
N ASN A 208 17.51 2.76 3.19
CA ASN A 208 18.66 3.50 2.67
C ASN A 208 19.28 2.88 1.40
N ASN A 209 18.44 2.29 0.54
CA ASN A 209 18.88 1.76 -0.75
C ASN A 209 18.77 2.84 -1.83
N ARG A 210 19.65 2.75 -2.83
CA ARG A 210 19.62 3.57 -4.04
C ARG A 210 19.23 2.69 -5.23
N ILE A 211 18.16 3.03 -5.93
CA ILE A 211 17.67 2.29 -7.10
C ILE A 211 17.60 3.22 -8.30
N GLU A 212 18.30 2.91 -9.39
CA GLU A 212 18.34 3.82 -10.54
C GLU A 212 18.30 3.08 -11.86
N ARG A 213 17.61 3.63 -12.87
CA ARG A 213 17.65 3.07 -14.24
C ARG A 213 17.25 1.60 -14.24
N PHE A 214 16.01 1.34 -13.79
CA PHE A 214 15.50 0.00 -13.52
C PHE A 214 14.15 -0.23 -14.20
N ASP A 215 13.94 -1.44 -14.74
CA ASP A 215 12.63 -1.93 -15.19
C ASP A 215 12.26 -3.27 -14.55
N LYS A 216 11.05 -3.46 -14.03
CA LYS A 216 9.90 -2.53 -13.97
C LYS A 216 9.84 -1.74 -12.66
N CYS A 217 9.88 -2.44 -11.53
CA CYS A 217 9.48 -1.90 -10.23
C CYS A 217 10.69 -1.65 -9.32
N GLY A 218 10.61 -0.63 -8.47
CA GLY A 218 11.65 -0.34 -7.47
C GLY A 218 11.64 -1.37 -6.34
N ILE A 219 10.71 -1.21 -5.40
CA ILE A 219 10.57 -2.04 -4.22
C ILE A 219 9.17 -2.65 -4.22
N ILE A 220 9.09 -3.97 -4.04
CA ILE A 220 7.83 -4.67 -3.80
C ILE A 220 7.97 -5.52 -2.54
N VAL A 221 7.05 -5.31 -1.59
CA VAL A 221 6.86 -6.21 -0.45
C VAL A 221 5.43 -6.72 -0.42
N ARG A 222 5.21 -8.04 -0.56
CA ARG A 222 3.86 -8.62 -0.59
C ARG A 222 3.70 -9.77 0.40
N GLY A 223 2.65 -9.71 1.21
CA GLY A 223 2.31 -10.72 2.21
C GLY A 223 3.10 -10.59 3.51
N CYS A 224 3.88 -9.52 3.70
CA CYS A 224 4.52 -9.24 4.98
C CYS A 224 3.45 -8.73 5.97
N LYS A 225 2.99 -9.59 6.88
CA LYS A 225 1.84 -9.25 7.73
C LYS A 225 2.22 -8.28 8.84
N ASN A 226 3.32 -8.50 9.54
CA ASN A 226 3.72 -7.71 10.70
C ASN A 226 5.15 -7.16 10.57
N ASN A 227 5.43 -6.05 11.25
CA ASN A 227 6.75 -5.42 11.37
C ASN A 227 7.40 -5.06 10.01
N LEU A 228 6.61 -4.44 9.12
CA LEU A 228 7.12 -3.97 7.84
C LEU A 228 7.59 -2.51 7.92
N ASN A 229 8.83 -2.25 7.50
CA ASN A 229 9.39 -0.91 7.38
C ASN A 229 10.09 -0.73 6.03
N VAL A 230 9.64 0.23 5.21
CA VAL A 230 10.29 0.64 3.97
C VAL A 230 10.65 2.11 4.10
N ARG A 231 11.94 2.42 4.29
CA ARG A 231 12.34 3.78 4.65
C ARG A 231 13.65 4.29 4.10
N TYR A 232 13.76 5.60 3.96
CA TYR A 232 14.98 6.29 3.50
C TYR A 232 15.50 5.80 2.13
N ASN A 233 14.67 5.14 1.31
CA ASN A 233 15.11 4.68 0.00
C ASN A 233 15.01 5.81 -1.02
N TYR A 234 15.98 5.86 -1.93
CA TYR A 234 15.98 6.76 -3.07
C TYR A 234 15.81 5.95 -4.36
N MET A 235 14.92 6.38 -5.24
CA MET A 235 14.79 5.79 -6.56
C MET A 235 14.61 6.82 -7.67
N GLU A 236 15.27 6.58 -8.81
CA GLU A 236 15.16 7.44 -9.99
C GLU A 236 15.10 6.66 -11.31
N ASN A 237 14.23 7.08 -12.23
CA ASN A 237 14.15 6.56 -13.60
C ASN A 237 13.70 5.09 -13.67
N LEU A 238 12.51 4.83 -13.12
CA LEU A 238 11.88 3.51 -13.10
C LEU A 238 10.78 3.42 -14.17
N GLY A 239 10.60 2.23 -14.74
CA GLY A 239 9.66 2.06 -15.85
C GLY A 239 8.22 1.95 -15.38
N GLY A 240 8.03 1.34 -14.22
CA GLY A 240 6.75 1.25 -13.53
C GLY A 240 6.87 1.76 -12.10
N ASP A 241 6.32 0.98 -11.19
CA ASP A 241 6.07 1.38 -9.81
C ASP A 241 7.34 1.68 -9.02
N GLY A 242 7.26 2.65 -8.11
CA GLY A 242 8.34 2.95 -7.17
C GLY A 242 8.35 1.95 -6.01
N ILE A 243 7.39 2.07 -5.10
CA ILE A 243 7.19 1.22 -3.93
C ILE A 243 5.77 0.66 -3.96
N PHE A 244 5.64 -0.66 -3.89
CA PHE A 244 4.36 -1.32 -3.65
C PHE A 244 4.45 -2.23 -2.42
N VAL A 245 3.57 -1.99 -1.45
CA VAL A 245 3.39 -2.86 -0.28
C VAL A 245 1.99 -3.49 -0.26
N GLY A 246 1.90 -4.81 -0.11
CA GLY A 246 0.63 -5.55 -0.11
C GLY A 246 0.44 -6.49 1.08
N GLY A 247 -0.76 -6.55 1.66
CA GLY A 247 -1.13 -7.56 2.67
C GLY A 247 -0.60 -7.32 4.09
N CYS A 248 -0.24 -6.08 4.42
CA CYS A 248 0.41 -5.74 5.69
C CYS A 248 -0.57 -5.21 6.74
N TYR A 249 -0.23 -5.38 8.01
CA TYR A 249 -0.88 -4.76 9.15
C TYR A 249 0.14 -3.88 9.87
N ARG A 250 -0.20 -2.60 10.05
CA ARG A 250 0.69 -1.60 10.68
C ARG A 250 2.07 -1.50 10.02
N GLY A 251 2.10 -1.54 8.69
CA GLY A 251 3.32 -1.25 7.95
C GLY A 251 3.68 0.24 8.01
N MET A 252 4.98 0.54 7.88
CA MET A 252 5.49 1.90 7.79
C MET A 252 6.25 2.10 6.48
N ILE A 253 5.84 3.09 5.69
CA ILE A 253 6.50 3.53 4.46
C ILE A 253 6.87 4.99 4.66
N GLU A 254 8.14 5.28 4.96
CA GLU A 254 8.52 6.63 5.38
C GLU A 254 9.85 7.15 4.85
N HIS A 255 9.95 8.47 4.67
CA HIS A 255 11.19 9.14 4.24
C HIS A 255 11.77 8.62 2.91
N ASN A 256 10.95 8.02 2.05
CA ASN A 256 11.39 7.57 0.73
C ASN A 256 11.30 8.71 -0.29
N VAL A 257 12.19 8.69 -1.28
CA VAL A 257 12.16 9.60 -2.43
C VAL A 257 11.98 8.79 -3.69
N ALA A 258 10.87 9.00 -4.39
CA ALA A 258 10.58 8.38 -5.68
C ALA A 258 10.53 9.45 -6.77
N LYS A 259 11.53 9.47 -7.65
CA LYS A 259 11.63 10.46 -8.73
C LYS A 259 11.56 9.76 -10.08
N ARG A 260 10.80 10.32 -11.02
CA ARG A 260 10.71 9.76 -12.38
C ARG A 260 10.43 8.25 -12.37
N THR A 261 9.40 7.85 -11.64
CA THR A 261 8.81 6.50 -11.73
C THR A 261 7.75 6.48 -12.82
N CYS A 262 7.20 5.30 -13.15
CA CYS A 262 6.12 5.16 -14.13
C CYS A 262 6.50 5.62 -15.56
N MET A 263 7.80 5.71 -15.88
CA MET A 263 8.28 6.40 -17.08
C MET A 263 7.96 5.69 -18.38
N ARG A 264 7.78 4.36 -18.34
CA ARG A 264 7.68 3.49 -19.53
C ARG A 264 6.38 2.69 -19.58
N SER A 265 5.75 2.45 -18.44
CA SER A 265 4.47 1.74 -18.39
C SER A 265 3.41 2.52 -19.19
N GLY A 266 2.72 1.83 -20.10
CA GLY A 266 1.68 2.41 -20.97
C GLY A 266 2.09 2.79 -22.39
N TYR A 267 3.35 2.60 -22.81
CA TYR A 267 3.69 2.69 -24.23
C TYR A 267 2.94 1.60 -25.02
N LEU A 268 2.32 1.99 -26.13
CA LEU A 268 1.45 1.10 -26.92
C LEU A 268 2.23 0.09 -27.77
N ASP A 269 3.48 0.41 -28.08
CA ASP A 269 4.42 -0.41 -28.85
C ASP A 269 5.28 -1.34 -27.97
N LEU A 270 5.20 -1.20 -26.65
CA LEU A 270 5.80 -2.16 -25.73
C LEU A 270 5.08 -3.50 -25.85
N LYS A 271 5.82 -4.52 -26.27
CA LYS A 271 5.36 -5.91 -26.24
C LYS A 271 5.37 -6.42 -24.80
N GLY A 272 4.32 -6.09 -24.06
CA GLY A 272 3.96 -6.82 -22.84
C GLY A 272 3.48 -8.23 -23.24
N GLY A 273 3.89 -9.25 -22.51
CA GLY A 273 3.35 -10.61 -22.74
C GLY A 273 1.82 -10.64 -22.58
N GLU A 274 1.21 -11.79 -22.85
CA GLU A 274 -0.22 -12.01 -22.56
C GLU A 274 -0.52 -11.58 -21.12
N THR A 275 -1.58 -10.78 -20.88
CA THR A 275 -2.00 -10.20 -19.57
C THR A 275 -1.32 -8.90 -19.09
N TRP A 276 -0.66 -8.13 -19.96
CA TRP A 276 -0.06 -6.83 -19.61
C TRP A 276 -1.05 -5.81 -19.02
N TRP A 277 -0.80 -5.39 -17.78
CA TRP A 277 -1.50 -4.29 -17.10
C TRP A 277 -0.55 -3.08 -16.93
N PRO A 278 -0.68 -2.04 -17.78
CA PRO A 278 0.28 -0.92 -17.86
C PRO A 278 0.09 0.18 -16.80
N HIS A 279 -0.79 -0.05 -15.83
CA HIS A 279 -1.14 0.91 -14.79
C HIS A 279 -0.11 0.85 -13.66
N THR A 280 0.48 1.99 -13.33
CA THR A 280 1.54 2.09 -12.30
C THR A 280 1.46 3.42 -11.56
N ALA A 281 1.77 3.40 -10.27
CA ALA A 281 1.87 4.55 -9.38
C ALA A 281 3.23 4.57 -8.65
N ALA A 282 3.59 5.69 -8.02
CA ALA A 282 4.90 5.82 -7.39
C ALA A 282 5.01 5.07 -6.06
N ILE A 283 4.21 5.42 -5.05
CA ILE A 283 4.24 4.78 -3.72
C ILE A 283 2.82 4.37 -3.34
N TRP A 284 2.55 3.07 -3.26
CA TRP A 284 1.18 2.59 -3.07
C TRP A 284 1.07 1.34 -2.22
N ILE A 285 -0.13 1.16 -1.68
CA ILE A 285 -0.46 0.05 -0.80
C ILE A 285 -1.75 -0.64 -1.26
N GLN A 286 -1.85 -1.96 -1.04
CA GLN A 286 -3.03 -2.76 -1.35
C GLN A 286 -3.29 -3.78 -0.24
N ASP A 287 -4.56 -4.07 0.07
CA ASP A 287 -4.92 -5.08 1.07
C ASP A 287 -4.20 -4.84 2.42
N ALA A 288 -4.01 -3.56 2.76
CA ALA A 288 -3.28 -3.10 3.91
C ALA A 288 -4.23 -2.63 5.01
N GLU A 289 -3.80 -2.76 6.26
CA GLU A 289 -4.59 -2.33 7.40
C GLU A 289 -3.74 -1.52 8.39
N GLU A 290 -4.25 -0.37 8.84
CA GLU A 290 -3.56 0.54 9.77
C GLU A 290 -2.12 0.91 9.33
N THR A 291 -1.88 0.92 8.03
CA THR A 291 -0.55 1.12 7.43
C THR A 291 -0.34 2.59 7.08
N ILE A 292 0.87 3.09 7.30
CA ILE A 292 1.17 4.52 7.23
C ILE A 292 2.19 4.78 6.11
N MET A 293 1.86 5.73 5.23
CA MET A 293 2.76 6.38 4.29
C MET A 293 3.03 7.80 4.79
N GLN A 294 4.24 8.08 5.27
CA GLN A 294 4.57 9.40 5.82
C GLN A 294 5.94 9.97 5.47
N TYR A 295 6.06 11.29 5.38
CA TYR A 295 7.33 11.97 5.09
C TYR A 295 8.00 11.51 3.78
N ASN A 296 7.24 10.93 2.84
CA ASN A 296 7.76 10.56 1.54
C ASN A 296 7.72 11.76 0.60
N ALA A 297 8.56 11.71 -0.44
CA ALA A 297 8.54 12.70 -1.50
C ALA A 297 8.51 12.06 -2.89
N VAL A 298 7.56 12.47 -3.74
CA VAL A 298 7.40 11.94 -5.10
C VAL A 298 7.49 13.03 -6.14
N TYR A 299 8.31 12.81 -7.18
CA TYR A 299 8.59 13.80 -8.22
C TYR A 299 8.44 13.22 -9.62
N ASP A 300 7.83 14.00 -10.51
CA ASP A 300 7.90 13.84 -11.96
C ASP A 300 7.51 12.42 -12.44
N THR A 301 6.45 11.81 -11.91
CA THR A 301 5.97 10.52 -12.44
C THR A 301 5.67 10.59 -13.94
N GLY A 302 5.88 9.49 -14.65
CA GLY A 302 5.41 9.31 -16.02
C GLY A 302 3.96 8.83 -16.11
N ARG A 303 3.35 9.02 -17.28
CA ARG A 303 2.05 8.46 -17.64
C ARG A 303 1.94 8.35 -19.16
N GLN A 304 2.50 7.27 -19.72
CA GLN A 304 2.36 7.02 -21.16
C GLN A 304 0.88 6.78 -21.51
N PRO A 305 0.45 6.91 -22.78
CA PRO A 305 -0.98 6.93 -23.14
C PRO A 305 -1.81 5.76 -22.60
N GLY A 306 -1.22 4.56 -22.50
CA GLY A 306 -1.89 3.38 -21.95
C GLY A 306 -1.86 3.27 -20.42
N ASN A 307 -1.09 4.10 -19.69
CA ASN A 307 -1.08 4.12 -18.24
C ASN A 307 -2.23 5.02 -17.75
N GLY A 308 -3.23 4.41 -17.12
CA GLY A 308 -4.37 5.14 -16.56
C GLY A 308 -4.03 5.98 -15.34
N ASP A 309 -2.92 5.66 -14.67
CA ASP A 309 -2.64 6.05 -13.31
C ASP A 309 -1.59 7.17 -13.29
N GLY A 310 -0.36 6.89 -12.83
CA GLY A 310 0.72 7.88 -12.71
C GLY A 310 0.67 8.70 -11.42
N PHE A 311 -0.10 8.26 -10.43
CA PHE A 311 -0.25 8.95 -9.14
C PHE A 311 1.00 8.85 -8.26
N ALA A 312 1.18 9.84 -7.40
CA ALA A 312 2.20 9.82 -6.36
C ALA A 312 1.89 8.77 -5.29
N TYR A 313 0.65 8.76 -4.80
CA TYR A 313 0.15 7.87 -3.77
C TYR A 313 -1.11 7.14 -4.21
N ASP A 314 -1.32 5.94 -3.67
CA ASP A 314 -2.54 5.16 -3.94
C ASP A 314 -2.92 4.27 -2.74
N PHE A 315 -4.18 4.40 -2.33
CA PHE A 315 -4.86 3.41 -1.51
C PHE A 315 -5.62 2.47 -2.43
N ASP A 316 -4.97 1.37 -2.78
CA ASP A 316 -5.52 0.37 -3.68
C ASP A 316 -6.56 -0.50 -2.93
N PHE A 317 -7.19 -1.42 -3.65
CA PHE A 317 -8.25 -2.31 -3.17
C PHE A 317 -7.96 -2.88 -1.77
N TYR A 318 -8.97 -2.82 -0.90
CA TYR A 318 -8.96 -3.38 0.46
C TYR A 318 -7.97 -2.72 1.43
N CYS A 319 -7.55 -1.47 1.19
CA CYS A 319 -6.92 -0.65 2.23
C CYS A 319 -7.93 -0.20 3.28
N LYS A 320 -7.62 -0.44 4.56
CA LYS A 320 -8.51 -0.24 5.70
C LYS A 320 -7.80 0.57 6.78
N ARG A 321 -8.34 1.73 7.16
CA ARG A 321 -7.78 2.61 8.22
C ARG A 321 -6.31 2.97 7.99
N CYS A 322 -5.86 3.04 6.74
CA CYS A 322 -4.49 3.41 6.40
C CYS A 322 -4.35 4.95 6.35
N ILE A 323 -3.13 5.46 6.48
CA ILE A 323 -2.86 6.88 6.61
C ILE A 323 -1.79 7.32 5.60
N ALA A 324 -2.04 8.41 4.88
CA ALA A 324 -1.09 9.14 4.08
C ALA A 324 -0.91 10.53 4.70
N GLN A 325 0.22 10.79 5.36
CA GLN A 325 0.44 12.05 6.08
C GLN A 325 1.82 12.65 5.90
N TYR A 326 1.92 13.99 5.92
CA TYR A 326 3.20 14.69 5.90
C TYR A 326 4.05 14.41 4.65
N ASN A 327 3.38 14.02 3.56
CA ASN A 327 4.04 13.71 2.31
C ASN A 327 4.09 14.94 1.39
N TYR A 328 5.05 14.93 0.47
CA TYR A 328 5.19 15.94 -0.56
C TYR A 328 5.17 15.30 -1.95
N SER A 329 4.37 15.85 -2.85
CA SER A 329 4.35 15.43 -4.25
C SER A 329 4.49 16.63 -5.16
N ARG A 330 5.25 16.46 -6.24
CA ARG A 330 5.49 17.51 -7.22
C ARG A 330 5.52 17.02 -8.67
N ASN A 331 4.80 17.72 -9.54
CA ASN A 331 4.81 17.50 -11.00
C ASN A 331 4.49 16.07 -11.43
N ASN A 332 3.73 15.32 -10.63
CA ASN A 332 3.30 13.98 -10.98
C ASN A 332 2.07 14.04 -11.88
N HIS A 333 1.66 12.91 -12.47
CA HIS A 333 0.38 12.83 -13.20
C HIS A 333 -0.82 12.55 -12.27
N GLY A 334 -0.65 12.78 -10.97
CA GLY A 334 -1.71 12.77 -9.98
C GLY A 334 -1.13 12.71 -8.58
N PHE A 335 -1.88 13.19 -7.60
CA PHE A 335 -1.47 13.09 -6.20
C PHE A 335 -1.93 11.76 -5.60
N LEU A 336 -3.24 11.47 -5.63
CA LEU A 336 -3.81 10.34 -4.92
C LEU A 336 -4.81 9.55 -5.78
N LEU A 337 -4.68 8.22 -5.76
CA LEU A 337 -5.72 7.30 -6.20
C LEU A 337 -6.40 6.65 -4.99
N LEU A 338 -7.73 6.57 -5.06
CA LEU A 338 -8.59 5.87 -4.10
C LEU A 338 -9.37 4.79 -4.84
N MET A 339 -8.94 3.54 -4.71
CA MET A 339 -9.59 2.42 -5.37
C MET A 339 -10.87 1.99 -4.63
N ASN A 340 -11.69 1.19 -5.31
CA ASN A 340 -12.93 0.66 -4.75
C ASN A 340 -12.66 -0.27 -3.56
N ARG A 341 -13.64 -0.46 -2.67
CA ARG A 341 -13.56 -1.31 -1.48
C ARG A 341 -12.35 -0.96 -0.63
N THR A 342 -12.20 0.32 -0.35
CA THR A 342 -11.34 0.86 0.71
C THR A 342 -12.21 1.16 1.93
N PHE A 343 -11.64 1.50 3.09
CA PHE A 343 -12.43 1.87 4.26
C PHE A 343 -11.66 2.79 5.21
N GLU A 344 -12.21 3.95 5.54
CA GLU A 344 -11.67 4.90 6.53
C GLU A 344 -10.18 5.24 6.37
N ASN A 345 -9.67 5.28 5.14
CA ASN A 345 -8.32 5.75 4.92
C ASN A 345 -8.27 7.27 5.06
N VAL A 346 -7.16 7.76 5.61
CA VAL A 346 -6.95 9.16 5.95
C VAL A 346 -5.80 9.73 5.11
N THR A 347 -6.06 10.80 4.37
CA THR A 347 -5.02 11.59 3.71
C THR A 347 -4.96 12.97 4.37
N ARG A 348 -3.91 13.25 5.14
CA ARG A 348 -3.85 14.50 5.93
C ARG A 348 -2.52 15.20 5.94
N TYR A 349 -2.53 16.53 6.07
CA TYR A 349 -1.30 17.31 6.19
C TYR A 349 -0.29 16.95 5.10
N ASN A 350 -0.72 16.81 3.84
CA ASN A 350 0.17 16.62 2.70
C ASN A 350 0.23 17.91 1.88
N ILE A 351 1.31 18.08 1.13
CA ILE A 351 1.47 19.18 0.18
C ILE A 351 1.63 18.56 -1.21
N SER A 352 0.72 18.90 -2.12
CA SER A 352 0.80 18.56 -3.54
C SER A 352 1.04 19.85 -4.33
N GLU A 353 2.16 19.90 -5.06
CA GLU A 353 2.55 21.05 -5.89
C GLU A 353 2.59 20.63 -7.36
N ASN A 354 1.67 21.16 -8.15
CA ASN A 354 1.64 20.97 -9.60
C ASN A 354 1.50 19.51 -10.05
N ASP A 355 0.91 18.63 -9.24
CA ASP A 355 0.46 17.32 -9.74
C ASP A 355 -0.70 17.53 -10.74
N GLN A 356 -0.56 16.93 -11.92
CA GLN A 356 -1.36 17.19 -13.12
C GLN A 356 -2.34 16.08 -13.45
N THR A 357 -3.21 16.32 -14.44
CA THR A 357 -4.22 15.38 -14.95
C THR A 357 -5.29 15.06 -13.90
N HIS A 358 -5.21 13.93 -13.20
CA HIS A 358 -6.11 13.53 -12.13
C HIS A 358 -5.44 13.84 -10.79
N LEU A 359 -5.69 15.02 -10.22
CA LEU A 359 -5.14 15.37 -8.91
C LEU A 359 -5.53 14.32 -7.87
N VAL A 360 -6.84 14.03 -7.78
CA VAL A 360 -7.34 12.88 -7.01
C VAL A 360 -8.34 12.13 -7.88
N GLN A 361 -8.15 10.81 -8.03
CA GLN A 361 -9.15 9.94 -8.64
C GLN A 361 -9.79 9.03 -7.59
N MET A 362 -11.13 8.96 -7.63
CA MET A 362 -11.95 8.23 -6.67
C MET A 362 -12.79 7.19 -7.39
N GLN A 363 -12.56 5.93 -7.03
CA GLN A 363 -13.40 4.78 -7.36
C GLN A 363 -14.15 4.24 -6.13
N CYS A 364 -13.82 4.75 -4.94
CA CYS A 364 -14.40 4.37 -3.67
C CYS A 364 -15.83 4.90 -3.50
N ASP A 365 -16.59 4.21 -2.64
CA ASP A 365 -17.90 4.67 -2.21
C ASP A 365 -17.73 5.69 -1.07
N ILE A 366 -18.54 6.74 -1.02
CA ILE A 366 -18.51 7.73 0.05
C ILE A 366 -18.84 7.10 1.41
N SER A 367 -19.63 6.02 1.42
CA SER A 367 -19.92 5.21 2.61
C SER A 367 -18.75 4.33 3.07
N ASP A 368 -17.67 4.24 2.28
CA ASP A 368 -16.38 3.70 2.74
C ASP A 368 -15.70 4.66 3.74
N ARG A 369 -16.18 5.91 3.86
CA ARG A 369 -15.72 6.92 4.84
C ARG A 369 -14.23 7.29 4.71
N ASN A 370 -13.66 7.19 3.50
CA ASN A 370 -12.33 7.76 3.24
C ASN A 370 -12.36 9.28 3.37
N VAL A 371 -11.26 9.87 3.86
CA VAL A 371 -11.19 11.29 4.16
C VAL A 371 -9.88 11.93 3.73
N LEU A 372 -9.97 13.18 3.26
CA LEU A 372 -8.83 14.03 2.91
C LEU A 372 -8.94 15.35 3.67
N TYR A 373 -7.96 15.68 4.51
CA TYR A 373 -8.02 16.91 5.28
C TYR A 373 -6.73 17.61 5.62
N ASN A 374 -6.81 18.92 5.85
CA ASN A 374 -5.63 19.72 6.18
C ASN A 374 -4.50 19.54 5.14
N ASN A 375 -4.84 19.24 3.88
CA ASN A 375 -3.88 19.17 2.79
C ASN A 375 -3.80 20.52 2.08
N VAL A 376 -2.68 20.77 1.41
CA VAL A 376 -2.52 21.88 0.47
C VAL A 376 -2.37 21.32 -0.94
N PHE A 377 -3.25 21.75 -1.84
CA PHE A 377 -3.17 21.47 -3.27
C PHE A 377 -2.84 22.77 -3.99
N TYR A 378 -1.64 22.88 -4.57
CA TYR A 378 -1.18 24.05 -5.29
C TYR A 378 -1.03 23.73 -6.77
N ILE A 379 -1.61 24.56 -7.64
CA ILE A 379 -1.50 24.43 -9.10
C ILE A 379 -1.26 25.81 -9.73
N ASP A 380 -0.17 25.99 -10.49
CA ASP A 380 0.13 27.23 -11.22
C ASP A 380 -0.05 27.13 -12.74
N TYR A 381 -0.19 25.92 -13.29
CA TYR A 381 -0.59 25.69 -14.68
C TYR A 381 -1.48 24.46 -14.85
N GLY A 382 -2.25 24.45 -15.94
CA GLY A 382 -3.06 23.32 -16.36
C GLY A 382 -4.48 23.30 -15.77
N THR A 383 -5.25 22.29 -16.16
CA THR A 383 -6.51 21.94 -15.52
C THR A 383 -6.33 20.59 -14.87
N VAL A 384 -6.60 20.49 -13.58
CA VAL A 384 -6.45 19.25 -12.82
C VAL A 384 -7.77 18.78 -12.23
N ASP A 385 -7.93 17.46 -12.18
CA ASP A 385 -9.21 16.84 -11.94
C ASP A 385 -9.31 16.26 -10.52
N LEU A 386 -10.42 16.56 -9.88
CA LEU A 386 -11.03 15.70 -8.88
C LEU A 386 -11.96 14.76 -9.66
N ASP A 387 -11.43 13.57 -9.99
CA ASP A 387 -12.01 12.60 -10.93
C ASP A 387 -12.84 11.53 -10.20
N PHE A 388 -14.14 11.49 -10.46
CA PHE A 388 -15.06 10.47 -9.98
C PHE A 388 -15.20 9.40 -11.06
N PHE A 389 -14.42 8.33 -10.94
CA PHE A 389 -14.32 7.34 -12.01
C PHE A 389 -15.48 6.35 -11.96
N CYS A 390 -16.31 6.36 -13.01
CA CYS A 390 -17.51 5.54 -13.13
C CYS A 390 -17.25 4.10 -13.60
N GLY A 391 -15.99 3.69 -13.73
CA GLY A 391 -15.59 2.43 -14.33
C GLY A 391 -15.53 2.47 -15.86
N ASN A 392 -14.95 1.43 -16.46
CA ASN A 392 -14.82 1.34 -17.92
C ASN A 392 -16.18 1.20 -18.63
N ASP A 393 -17.15 0.55 -17.99
CA ASP A 393 -18.50 0.35 -18.51
C ASP A 393 -19.51 1.40 -18.02
N GLY A 394 -19.09 2.33 -17.16
CA GLY A 394 -19.96 3.36 -16.58
C GLY A 394 -20.96 2.83 -15.56
N SER A 395 -20.74 1.62 -15.02
CA SER A 395 -21.69 0.96 -14.12
C SER A 395 -21.71 1.48 -12.68
N ALA A 396 -20.72 2.29 -12.27
CA ALA A 396 -20.68 2.81 -10.91
C ALA A 396 -21.76 3.87 -10.67
N ASP A 397 -22.35 3.84 -9.47
CA ASP A 397 -23.37 4.80 -9.07
C ASP A 397 -22.74 6.17 -8.76
N LYS A 398 -22.99 7.15 -9.62
CA LYS A 398 -22.42 8.50 -9.50
C LYS A 398 -22.73 9.19 -8.17
N SER A 399 -23.86 8.87 -7.53
CA SER A 399 -24.26 9.49 -6.25
C SER A 399 -23.42 8.99 -5.08
N LYS A 400 -22.72 7.87 -5.25
CA LYS A 400 -21.96 7.22 -4.19
C LYS A 400 -20.46 7.39 -4.34
N LEU A 401 -19.94 7.83 -5.48
CA LEU A 401 -18.51 7.95 -5.67
C LEU A 401 -17.93 9.11 -4.87
N GLY A 402 -16.87 8.85 -4.10
CA GLY A 402 -16.03 9.90 -3.53
C GLY A 402 -15.48 9.62 -2.14
N ALA A 403 -14.81 10.63 -1.60
CA ALA A 403 -14.23 10.70 -0.26
C ALA A 403 -14.45 12.10 0.31
N VAL A 404 -14.52 12.25 1.64
CA VAL A 404 -14.87 13.54 2.28
C VAL A 404 -13.64 14.46 2.33
N TYR A 405 -13.80 15.73 1.98
CA TYR A 405 -12.77 16.77 2.01
C TYR A 405 -13.11 17.85 3.05
N TYR A 406 -12.22 18.07 4.02
CA TYR A 406 -12.36 19.13 5.03
C TYR A 406 -11.05 19.82 5.38
N ASN A 407 -11.10 21.09 5.78
CA ASN A 407 -9.95 21.90 6.16
C ASN A 407 -8.81 21.97 5.12
N ASN A 408 -9.04 21.60 3.85
CA ASN A 408 -8.00 21.66 2.83
C ASN A 408 -7.86 23.09 2.29
N ILE A 409 -6.69 23.39 1.70
CA ILE A 409 -6.50 24.58 0.87
C ILE A 409 -6.32 24.15 -0.58
N PHE A 410 -7.23 24.60 -1.45
CA PHE A 410 -7.10 24.51 -2.90
C PHE A 410 -6.61 25.86 -3.44
N TYR A 411 -5.38 25.89 -3.96
CA TYR A 411 -4.71 27.09 -4.45
C TYR A 411 -4.42 26.97 -5.95
N ALA A 412 -5.19 27.67 -6.77
CA ALA A 412 -4.94 27.82 -8.20
C ALA A 412 -4.41 29.23 -8.50
N SER A 413 -3.27 29.34 -9.21
CA SER A 413 -2.71 30.62 -9.62
C SER A 413 -2.68 30.83 -11.13
N GLY A 414 -2.63 32.08 -11.57
CA GLY A 414 -2.48 32.43 -12.98
C GLY A 414 -3.63 31.91 -13.85
N GLN A 415 -3.31 31.01 -14.79
CA GLN A 415 -4.25 30.38 -15.73
C GLN A 415 -4.51 28.90 -15.39
N SER A 416 -4.17 28.44 -14.19
CA SER A 416 -4.53 27.08 -13.75
C SER A 416 -5.99 27.00 -13.33
N TYR A 417 -6.52 25.78 -13.26
CA TYR A 417 -7.86 25.48 -12.76
C TYR A 417 -7.83 24.14 -12.04
N PHE A 418 -8.63 23.97 -11.00
CA PHE A 418 -9.20 22.65 -10.77
C PHE A 418 -10.58 22.49 -11.39
N ARG A 419 -10.97 21.23 -11.52
CA ARG A 419 -12.23 20.78 -12.12
C ARG A 419 -12.71 19.56 -11.35
N THR A 420 -14.01 19.49 -11.09
CA THR A 420 -14.66 18.22 -10.75
C THR A 420 -15.20 17.57 -12.02
N ALA A 421 -14.98 16.27 -12.21
CA ALA A 421 -15.48 15.58 -13.39
C ALA A 421 -15.79 14.11 -13.08
N TYR A 422 -16.84 13.58 -13.71
CA TYR A 422 -17.06 12.14 -13.74
C TYR A 422 -16.41 11.58 -14.99
N SER A 423 -15.57 10.55 -14.86
CA SER A 423 -14.95 9.91 -16.02
C SER A 423 -15.44 8.48 -16.27
N THR A 424 -15.45 8.06 -17.52
CA THR A 424 -15.92 6.72 -17.93
C THR A 424 -15.09 6.21 -19.09
N GLY A 425 -14.89 4.89 -19.15
CA GLY A 425 -14.24 4.23 -20.28
C GLY A 425 -12.76 3.93 -20.07
N GLU A 426 -12.26 3.08 -20.97
CA GLU A 426 -10.85 2.69 -21.07
C GLU A 426 -9.94 3.91 -21.20
N VAL A 427 -8.70 3.81 -20.72
CA VAL A 427 -7.74 4.93 -20.62
C VAL A 427 -7.61 5.73 -21.92
N LEU A 428 -7.49 5.05 -23.07
CA LEU A 428 -7.26 5.69 -24.37
C LEU A 428 -8.51 6.38 -24.94
N SER A 429 -9.69 6.01 -24.49
CA SER A 429 -10.98 6.53 -24.96
C SER A 429 -11.80 7.17 -23.85
N ARG A 430 -11.15 7.50 -22.71
CA ARG A 430 -11.82 7.98 -21.52
C ARG A 430 -12.53 9.30 -21.80
N THR A 431 -13.79 9.38 -21.41
CA THR A 431 -14.62 10.59 -21.52
C THR A 431 -14.80 11.23 -20.15
N PHE A 432 -15.08 12.53 -20.14
CA PHE A 432 -15.28 13.32 -18.92
C PHE A 432 -16.60 14.10 -19.03
N ASP A 433 -17.42 13.97 -18.00
CA ASP A 433 -18.69 14.67 -17.83
C ASP A 433 -18.56 15.70 -16.71
N GLU A 434 -18.54 16.96 -17.10
CA GLU A 434 -18.45 18.12 -16.20
C GLU A 434 -19.83 18.72 -15.87
N SER A 435 -20.91 18.16 -16.45
CA SER A 435 -22.27 18.69 -16.31
C SER A 435 -22.95 18.26 -15.02
N VAL A 436 -22.49 17.15 -14.44
CA VAL A 436 -22.98 16.60 -13.17
C VAL A 436 -22.16 17.20 -12.03
N LYS A 437 -22.85 17.89 -11.13
CA LYS A 437 -22.23 18.35 -9.87
C LYS A 437 -22.31 17.21 -8.84
N PRO A 438 -21.20 16.89 -8.15
CA PRO A 438 -21.25 15.92 -7.06
C PRO A 438 -22.19 16.39 -5.93
N GLU A 439 -22.79 15.45 -5.20
CA GLU A 439 -23.72 15.74 -4.11
C GLU A 439 -23.07 16.50 -2.94
N THR A 440 -23.88 17.31 -2.24
CA THR A 440 -23.40 18.49 -1.50
C THR A 440 -23.82 18.51 -0.03
N GLY A 441 -22.95 19.01 0.86
CA GLY A 441 -23.25 19.52 2.21
C GLY A 441 -23.55 18.52 3.35
N ALA A 442 -23.29 18.92 4.59
CA ALA A 442 -23.17 18.12 5.84
C ALA A 442 -21.78 17.51 6.05
N LEU A 443 -21.40 17.30 7.32
CA LEU A 443 -20.06 16.87 7.77
C LEU A 443 -19.60 15.51 7.18
N ASP A 444 -20.53 14.76 6.61
CA ASP A 444 -20.37 13.43 6.02
C ASP A 444 -20.55 13.42 4.49
N LYS A 445 -20.65 14.60 3.85
CA LYS A 445 -20.73 14.73 2.40
C LYS A 445 -19.47 15.35 1.80
N LEU A 446 -19.30 15.15 0.50
CA LEU A 446 -18.04 15.21 -0.21
C LEU A 446 -17.15 16.44 0.07
N PHE A 447 -17.67 17.67 0.02
CA PHE A 447 -16.90 18.88 0.32
C PHE A 447 -17.53 19.65 1.48
N TYR A 448 -16.73 19.91 2.52
CA TYR A 448 -17.18 20.66 3.69
C TYR A 448 -16.04 21.43 4.35
N HIS A 449 -16.18 22.74 4.49
CA HIS A 449 -15.30 23.58 5.30
C HIS A 449 -13.84 23.64 4.80
N ASN A 450 -13.66 23.92 3.50
CA ASN A 450 -12.34 24.08 2.87
C ASN A 450 -12.09 25.53 2.42
N CYS A 451 -10.82 25.85 2.17
CA CYS A 451 -10.40 27.10 1.55
C CYS A 451 -10.19 26.94 0.04
N TYR A 452 -10.70 27.90 -0.73
CA TYR A 452 -10.57 27.95 -2.17
C TYR A 452 -10.00 29.31 -2.60
N PHE A 453 -8.83 29.26 -3.24
CA PHE A 453 -8.20 30.42 -3.84
C PHE A 453 -7.93 30.18 -5.32
N GLY A 454 -8.31 31.16 -6.15
CA GLY A 454 -8.17 31.07 -7.60
C GLY A 454 -9.36 30.40 -8.31
N PRO A 455 -9.22 30.13 -9.62
CA PRO A 455 -10.34 29.73 -10.44
C PRO A 455 -10.64 28.21 -10.37
N TRP A 456 -11.93 27.89 -10.49
CA TRP A 456 -12.46 26.54 -10.65
C TRP A 456 -13.30 26.47 -11.93
N LYS A 457 -12.95 25.58 -12.86
CA LYS A 457 -13.44 25.62 -14.25
C LYS A 457 -14.96 25.48 -14.34
N ASN A 458 -15.54 24.57 -13.57
CA ASN A 458 -16.98 24.33 -13.51
C ASN A 458 -17.65 24.94 -12.26
N GLY A 459 -17.05 26.00 -11.74
CA GLY A 459 -17.47 26.68 -10.52
C GLY A 459 -16.99 25.97 -9.27
N ILE A 460 -17.00 26.69 -8.16
CA ILE A 460 -16.58 26.14 -6.88
C ILE A 460 -17.53 25.00 -6.46
N PRO A 461 -17.04 23.79 -6.08
CA PRO A 461 -17.81 22.84 -5.32
C PRO A 461 -18.70 23.46 -4.26
N ASP A 462 -19.88 22.86 -4.13
CA ASP A 462 -20.92 23.33 -3.25
C ASP A 462 -20.60 22.92 -1.80
N ASP A 463 -19.62 23.64 -1.28
CA ASP A 463 -19.19 23.60 0.10
C ASP A 463 -19.95 24.71 0.87
N PRO A 464 -20.85 24.33 1.80
CA PRO A 464 -21.72 25.27 2.49
C PRO A 464 -20.97 26.18 3.46
N GLU A 465 -19.80 25.76 3.95
CA GLU A 465 -18.97 26.48 4.92
C GLU A 465 -17.61 26.88 4.30
N LYS A 466 -17.56 27.01 2.97
CA LYS A 466 -16.35 27.40 2.24
C LYS A 466 -15.78 28.74 2.70
N LEU A 467 -14.45 28.80 2.73
CA LEU A 467 -13.71 30.06 2.75
C LEU A 467 -13.18 30.35 1.34
N VAL A 468 -13.64 31.43 0.71
CA VAL A 468 -13.09 31.90 -0.56
C VAL A 468 -12.19 33.10 -0.29
N ALA A 469 -10.90 32.85 -0.09
CA ALA A 469 -9.93 33.87 0.27
C ALA A 469 -8.50 33.44 -0.11
N ASP A 470 -7.58 34.39 -0.22
CA ASP A 470 -6.15 34.10 -0.31
C ASP A 470 -5.69 33.53 1.05
N PRO A 471 -5.11 32.32 1.11
CA PRO A 471 -4.57 31.79 2.35
C PRO A 471 -3.35 32.56 2.87
N LEU A 472 -2.79 33.50 2.10
CA LEU A 472 -1.62 34.29 2.47
C LEU A 472 -0.43 33.40 2.86
N PHE A 473 -0.09 32.45 1.97
CA PHE A 473 1.13 31.67 2.10
C PHE A 473 2.38 32.57 2.06
N VAL A 474 3.48 32.16 2.72
CA VAL A 474 4.75 32.92 2.72
C VAL A 474 5.34 33.06 1.31
N ALA A 475 5.37 31.97 0.55
CA ALA A 475 5.87 31.92 -0.83
C ALA A 475 5.28 30.69 -1.56
N PRO A 476 4.00 30.70 -1.95
CA PRO A 476 3.36 29.53 -2.54
C PRO A 476 4.00 29.17 -3.89
N GLY A 477 4.11 27.87 -4.18
CA GLY A 477 4.80 27.37 -5.39
C GLY A 477 6.34 27.39 -5.32
N SER A 478 6.92 27.72 -4.16
CA SER A 478 8.38 27.73 -3.99
C SER A 478 8.98 26.37 -3.61
N GLY A 479 8.21 25.28 -3.71
CA GLY A 479 8.71 23.95 -3.38
C GLY A 479 9.91 23.56 -4.24
N GLY A 480 10.85 22.85 -3.62
CA GLY A 480 12.06 22.34 -4.24
C GLY A 480 12.15 20.83 -4.05
N GLU A 481 13.35 20.26 -4.16
CA GLU A 481 13.54 18.87 -3.74
C GLU A 481 13.70 18.79 -2.22
N GLY A 482 12.99 17.84 -1.62
CA GLY A 482 13.01 17.53 -0.20
C GLY A 482 12.01 18.34 0.64
N LEU A 483 11.58 17.76 1.76
CA LEU A 483 10.56 18.35 2.64
C LEU A 483 10.98 19.69 3.26
N CYS A 484 12.29 19.92 3.42
CA CYS A 484 12.83 21.16 3.98
C CYS A 484 12.62 22.38 3.06
N SER A 485 12.28 22.17 1.80
CA SER A 485 12.01 23.23 0.82
C SER A 485 10.63 23.88 0.97
N LEU A 486 9.75 23.33 1.83
CA LEU A 486 8.32 23.61 1.78
C LEU A 486 7.86 24.80 2.64
N LYS A 487 8.79 25.54 3.26
CA LYS A 487 8.46 26.69 4.12
C LYS A 487 7.60 27.76 3.45
N GLY A 488 7.60 27.83 2.11
CA GLY A 488 6.73 28.72 1.34
C GLY A 488 5.24 28.47 1.57
N TYR A 489 4.84 27.27 2.02
CA TYR A 489 3.46 26.89 2.30
C TYR A 489 3.01 27.13 3.75
N GLN A 490 3.85 27.75 4.59
CA GLN A 490 3.40 28.24 5.89
C GLN A 490 2.50 29.46 5.69
N LEU A 491 1.54 29.66 6.61
CA LEU A 491 0.63 30.80 6.59
C LEU A 491 1.33 32.04 7.16
N GLN A 492 1.02 33.22 6.61
CA GLN A 492 1.40 34.49 7.22
C GLN A 492 0.50 34.81 8.42
N PRO A 493 0.96 35.61 9.41
CA PRO A 493 0.23 35.83 10.68
C PRO A 493 -1.18 36.41 10.57
N ASN A 494 -1.55 37.02 9.44
CA ASN A 494 -2.87 37.59 9.19
C ASN A 494 -3.70 36.75 8.21
N SER A 495 -3.30 35.50 7.96
CA SER A 495 -4.03 34.58 7.10
C SER A 495 -5.47 34.38 7.59
N PRO A 496 -6.45 34.38 6.67
CA PRO A 496 -7.83 34.04 7.01
C PRO A 496 -8.03 32.54 7.30
N CYS A 497 -6.99 31.72 7.10
CA CYS A 497 -7.01 30.28 7.36
C CYS A 497 -6.61 29.91 8.79
N ILE A 498 -6.16 30.87 9.61
CA ILE A 498 -5.75 30.63 11.00
C ILE A 498 -6.98 30.52 11.91
N ASN A 499 -7.03 29.48 12.75
CA ASN A 499 -8.11 29.19 13.70
C ASN A 499 -9.50 28.99 13.08
N THR A 500 -9.57 28.60 11.81
CA THR A 500 -10.85 28.47 11.10
C THR A 500 -11.31 27.04 10.89
N GLY A 501 -10.47 26.03 11.08
CA GLY A 501 -10.77 24.64 10.82
C GLY A 501 -11.81 24.03 11.75
N VAL A 502 -12.44 22.95 11.27
CA VAL A 502 -13.31 22.09 12.08
C VAL A 502 -12.50 20.97 12.70
N TYR A 503 -12.91 20.55 13.91
CA TYR A 503 -12.36 19.36 14.52
C TYR A 503 -12.71 18.12 13.70
N VAL A 504 -11.70 17.28 13.53
CA VAL A 504 -11.80 16.01 12.82
C VAL A 504 -11.62 14.91 13.86
N PRO A 505 -12.62 14.04 14.06
CA PRO A 505 -12.48 12.95 15.01
C PRO A 505 -11.24 12.10 14.74
N LEU A 506 -10.55 11.69 15.81
CA LEU A 506 -9.33 10.90 15.73
C LEU A 506 -8.23 11.55 14.85
N SER A 507 -8.16 12.89 14.87
CA SER A 507 -7.13 13.65 14.19
C SER A 507 -5.72 13.31 14.69
N GLY A 508 -4.70 13.76 13.95
CA GLY A 508 -3.31 13.61 14.36
C GLY A 508 -3.00 14.47 15.57
N GLU A 509 -1.77 14.39 16.05
CA GLU A 509 -1.29 15.22 17.17
C GLU A 509 -0.53 16.46 16.67
N HIS A 510 -0.06 16.46 15.42
CA HIS A 510 0.79 17.53 14.86
C HIS A 510 0.50 17.79 13.37
N ASP A 511 0.88 19.00 12.93
CA ASP A 511 0.87 19.43 11.52
C ASP A 511 2.08 18.89 10.73
N PHE A 512 2.26 19.36 9.48
CA PHE A 512 3.38 18.97 8.62
C PHE A 512 4.77 19.34 9.19
N TRP A 513 4.87 20.40 9.99
CA TRP A 513 6.12 20.89 10.57
C TRP A 513 6.35 20.42 12.01
N GLY A 514 5.46 19.58 12.55
CA GLY A 514 5.53 19.11 13.93
C GLY A 514 4.99 20.10 14.95
N ASN A 515 4.24 21.13 14.53
CA ASN A 515 3.50 22.00 15.45
C ASN A 515 2.34 21.20 16.07
N PRO A 516 2.10 21.30 17.38
CA PRO A 516 1.02 20.57 18.04
C PRO A 516 -0.37 21.11 17.64
N LEU A 517 -1.37 20.23 17.57
CA LEU A 517 -2.77 20.58 17.29
C LEU A 517 -3.59 20.90 18.55
N ASP A 518 -2.96 21.40 19.62
CA ASP A 518 -3.59 21.61 20.93
C ASP A 518 -3.91 23.08 21.28
N ASP A 519 -3.62 24.00 20.35
CA ASP A 519 -3.79 25.45 20.51
C ASP A 519 -4.96 26.02 19.69
N GLY A 520 -6.13 25.39 19.83
CA GLY A 520 -7.39 25.95 19.36
C GLY A 520 -8.12 25.15 18.30
N HIS A 521 -8.79 25.87 17.41
CA HIS A 521 -9.30 25.28 16.19
C HIS A 521 -8.11 25.09 15.25
N THR A 522 -8.01 23.93 14.60
CA THR A 522 -6.97 23.70 13.59
C THR A 522 -7.05 24.77 12.51
N ASP A 523 -5.93 25.11 11.92
CA ASP A 523 -5.86 25.95 10.73
C ASP A 523 -6.39 25.18 9.50
N PHE A 524 -6.61 25.88 8.39
CA PHE A 524 -6.74 25.21 7.09
C PHE A 524 -5.37 24.87 6.51
N GLY A 525 -5.31 23.75 5.81
CA GLY A 525 -4.10 23.27 5.14
C GLY A 525 -3.12 22.61 6.10
N ALA A 526 -1.86 22.56 5.68
CA ALA A 526 -0.86 21.68 6.28
C ALA A 526 -0.04 22.32 7.42
N TYR A 527 -0.28 23.61 7.71
CA TYR A 527 0.46 24.41 8.69
C TYR A 527 -0.47 24.85 9.83
N GLU A 528 0.05 24.82 11.05
CA GLU A 528 -0.60 25.33 12.24
C GLU A 528 0.18 26.48 12.88
N GLN A 529 -0.54 27.58 13.12
CA GLN A 529 -0.07 28.75 13.83
C GLN A 529 -0.20 28.56 15.35
N ILE A 530 0.94 28.48 16.03
CA ILE A 530 1.01 28.42 17.50
C ILE A 530 0.90 29.84 18.11
N GLY A 531 0.40 29.91 19.34
CA GLY A 531 0.18 31.14 20.12
C GLY A 531 -1.18 31.79 19.83
N SER A 532 -2.13 31.00 19.35
CA SER A 532 -3.46 31.42 18.92
C SER A 532 -4.32 31.88 20.12
N GLY A 533 -4.18 31.19 21.27
CA GLY A 533 -4.87 31.53 22.52
C GLY A 533 -6.36 31.17 22.52
N VAL A 534 -6.84 30.50 21.48
CA VAL A 534 -8.14 29.83 21.43
C VAL A 534 -7.88 28.38 21.84
N PHE A 535 -8.74 27.77 22.66
CA PHE A 535 -8.58 26.36 23.06
C PHE A 535 -9.81 25.56 22.68
N ALA A 536 -9.60 24.34 22.19
CA ALA A 536 -10.70 23.47 21.83
C ALA A 536 -11.50 23.01 23.07
N ASP A 537 -12.82 22.94 22.93
CA ASP A 537 -13.71 22.37 23.95
C ASP A 537 -13.53 20.85 23.99
N LYS A 538 -12.64 20.37 24.86
CA LYS A 538 -12.28 18.96 25.00
C LYS A 538 -13.49 18.04 25.22
N VAL A 539 -14.51 18.49 25.97
CA VAL A 539 -15.71 17.69 26.22
C VAL A 539 -16.51 17.51 24.93
N LYS A 540 -16.62 18.57 24.12
CA LYS A 540 -17.25 18.51 22.80
C LYS A 540 -16.46 17.61 21.85
N LEU A 541 -15.13 17.70 21.83
CA LEU A 541 -14.28 16.83 21.00
C LEU A 541 -14.42 15.36 21.38
N GLU A 542 -14.33 15.02 22.66
CA GLU A 542 -14.54 13.65 23.14
C GLU A 542 -15.95 13.13 22.79
N GLY A 543 -16.96 14.01 22.81
CA GLY A 543 -18.30 13.69 22.34
C GLY A 543 -18.35 13.36 20.85
N ALA A 544 -17.62 14.11 20.03
CA ALA A 544 -17.49 13.87 18.60
C ALA A 544 -16.74 12.56 18.31
N ASP A 545 -15.66 12.26 19.03
CA ASP A 545 -14.92 11.00 18.90
C ASP A 545 -15.76 9.77 19.25
N ARG A 546 -16.54 9.86 20.35
CA ARG A 546 -17.48 8.80 20.73
C ARG A 546 -18.54 8.58 19.65
N LYS A 547 -19.11 9.66 19.12
CA LYS A 547 -20.09 9.58 18.02
C LYS A 547 -19.46 8.94 16.76
N TYR A 548 -18.27 9.39 16.37
CA TYR A 548 -17.56 8.87 15.20
C TYR A 548 -17.22 7.39 15.33
N THR A 549 -16.72 6.97 16.50
CA THR A 549 -16.41 5.57 16.81
C THR A 549 -17.67 4.70 16.68
N LYS A 550 -18.80 5.17 17.20
CA LYS A 550 -20.07 4.46 17.11
C LYS A 550 -20.52 4.26 15.65
N GLU A 551 -20.47 5.32 14.84
CA GLU A 551 -20.80 5.28 13.41
C GLU A 551 -19.82 4.39 12.63
N SER A 552 -18.54 4.42 12.98
CA SER A 552 -17.48 3.58 12.38
C SER A 552 -17.75 2.10 12.60
N THR A 553 -18.11 1.70 13.83
CA THR A 553 -18.47 0.31 14.14
C THR A 553 -19.62 -0.20 13.26
N MET A 554 -20.66 0.61 13.08
CA MET A 554 -21.79 0.24 12.21
C MET A 554 -21.40 0.18 10.72
N ALA A 555 -20.68 1.18 10.23
CA ALA A 555 -20.22 1.24 8.85
C ALA A 555 -19.28 0.06 8.52
N TRP A 556 -18.35 -0.27 9.42
CA TRP A 556 -17.45 -1.42 9.30
C TRP A 556 -18.22 -2.75 9.25
N ALA A 557 -19.23 -2.90 10.11
CA ALA A 557 -20.08 -4.08 10.13
C ALA A 557 -20.76 -4.29 8.77
N LYS A 558 -21.33 -3.24 8.17
CA LYS A 558 -21.91 -3.26 6.82
C LYS A 558 -20.86 -3.54 5.75
N TRP A 559 -19.73 -2.84 5.79
CA TRP A 559 -18.64 -2.97 4.82
C TRP A 559 -18.07 -4.40 4.76
N SER A 560 -18.04 -5.09 5.91
CA SER A 560 -17.55 -6.47 6.03
C SER A 560 -18.40 -7.49 5.26
N PHE A 561 -19.65 -7.18 4.93
CA PHE A 561 -20.48 -8.06 4.10
C PHE A 561 -20.01 -8.07 2.63
N PRO A 562 -20.23 -9.18 1.90
CA PRO A 562 -19.96 -9.21 0.47
C PRO A 562 -20.93 -8.31 -0.29
N LEU A 563 -20.45 -7.67 -1.36
CA LEU A 563 -21.30 -6.86 -2.23
C LEU A 563 -22.33 -7.69 -3.01
N GLN A 564 -22.02 -8.95 -3.29
CA GLN A 564 -22.87 -9.90 -4.00
C GLN A 564 -22.65 -11.31 -3.45
N ILE A 565 -23.68 -12.14 -3.46
CA ILE A 565 -23.56 -13.56 -3.09
C ILE A 565 -23.58 -14.42 -4.35
N GLN A 566 -22.57 -15.26 -4.52
CA GLN A 566 -22.54 -16.20 -5.64
C GLN A 566 -23.50 -17.37 -5.39
N VAL A 567 -24.26 -17.73 -6.42
CA VAL A 567 -25.17 -18.88 -6.37
C VAL A 567 -24.44 -20.14 -6.87
N GLU A 568 -24.33 -21.16 -6.02
CA GLU A 568 -23.79 -22.48 -6.39
C GLU A 568 -24.83 -23.30 -7.19
N GLU A 569 -24.38 -24.35 -7.92
CA GLU A 569 -25.24 -25.16 -8.79
C GLU A 569 -26.35 -25.93 -8.02
N GLU A 570 -26.11 -26.28 -6.74
CA GLU A 570 -27.09 -26.88 -5.84
C GLU A 570 -27.71 -25.81 -4.92
N GLY A 571 -28.69 -25.06 -5.41
CA GLY A 571 -29.29 -23.86 -4.79
C GLY A 571 -30.03 -24.00 -3.44
N ASN A 572 -29.69 -25.00 -2.61
CA ASN A 572 -30.34 -25.22 -1.31
C ASN A 572 -29.63 -24.54 -0.13
N ILE A 573 -28.46 -23.95 -0.35
CA ILE A 573 -27.64 -23.32 0.70
C ILE A 573 -27.15 -21.96 0.21
N ILE A 574 -27.38 -20.93 1.01
CA ILE A 574 -26.77 -19.61 0.83
C ILE A 574 -25.66 -19.47 1.86
N ASN A 575 -24.42 -19.34 1.42
CA ASN A 575 -23.26 -19.08 2.26
C ASN A 575 -22.86 -17.61 2.14
N ILE A 576 -22.81 -16.91 3.27
CA ILE A 576 -22.43 -15.51 3.36
C ILE A 576 -21.17 -15.46 4.20
N ARG A 577 -20.05 -15.17 3.54
CA ARG A 577 -18.76 -15.02 4.20
C ARG A 577 -18.39 -13.55 4.23
N LEU A 578 -18.12 -13.05 5.43
CA LEU A 578 -17.67 -11.68 5.64
C LEU A 578 -16.16 -11.58 5.42
N LEU A 579 -15.70 -10.36 5.16
CA LEU A 579 -14.28 -10.03 5.11
C LEU A 579 -13.63 -10.16 6.49
N ASP A 580 -14.30 -9.63 7.51
CA ASP A 580 -13.88 -9.65 8.91
C ASP A 580 -15.07 -10.03 9.83
N PRO A 581 -14.83 -10.65 11.00
CA PRO A 581 -15.90 -10.97 11.95
C PRO A 581 -16.63 -9.71 12.46
N LEU A 582 -17.95 -9.80 12.67
CA LEU A 582 -18.72 -8.74 13.29
C LEU A 582 -18.38 -8.59 14.79
N ASP A 583 -18.38 -7.35 15.26
CA ASP A 583 -18.35 -7.02 16.69
C ASP A 583 -19.49 -7.76 17.44
N GLU A 584 -19.20 -8.22 18.66
CA GLU A 584 -20.15 -8.99 19.46
C GLU A 584 -21.42 -8.20 19.82
N ASN A 585 -21.32 -6.88 19.90
CA ASN A 585 -22.39 -5.96 20.25
C ASN A 585 -23.21 -5.50 19.03
N VAL A 586 -22.75 -5.77 17.81
CA VAL A 586 -23.57 -5.62 16.61
C VAL A 586 -24.59 -6.75 16.59
N LYS A 587 -25.87 -6.42 16.54
CA LYS A 587 -27.00 -7.35 16.60
C LYS A 587 -27.79 -7.31 15.32
N GLY A 588 -28.72 -8.25 15.16
CA GLY A 588 -29.69 -8.18 14.08
C GLY A 588 -29.90 -9.49 13.34
N THR A 589 -30.32 -9.39 12.08
CA THR A 589 -30.77 -10.52 11.29
C THR A 589 -30.27 -10.51 9.86
N ILE A 590 -30.03 -11.70 9.34
CA ILE A 590 -29.87 -11.96 7.91
C ILE A 590 -31.11 -12.73 7.45
N THR A 591 -31.85 -12.19 6.49
CA THR A 591 -33.13 -12.72 6.07
C THR A 591 -33.16 -12.92 4.55
N TRP A 592 -33.48 -14.13 4.13
CA TRP A 592 -33.92 -14.38 2.75
C TRP A 592 -35.43 -14.60 2.73
N ILE A 593 -36.11 -14.04 1.72
CA ILE A 593 -37.56 -14.14 1.56
C ILE A 593 -37.83 -14.79 0.20
N ASP A 594 -38.59 -15.89 0.18
CA ASP A 594 -39.00 -16.55 -1.06
C ASP A 594 -40.12 -15.79 -1.78
N PRO A 595 -40.41 -16.10 -3.07
CA PRO A 595 -41.48 -15.45 -3.82
C PRO A 595 -42.88 -15.56 -3.18
N GLU A 596 -43.10 -16.60 -2.38
CA GLU A 596 -44.34 -16.82 -1.62
C GLU A 596 -44.38 -16.06 -0.28
N GLY A 597 -43.34 -15.30 0.06
CA GLY A 597 -43.24 -14.46 1.25
C GLY A 597 -42.75 -15.19 2.50
N LYS A 598 -42.32 -16.45 2.40
CA LYS A 598 -41.74 -17.20 3.51
C LYS A 598 -40.32 -16.73 3.77
N LYS A 599 -40.03 -16.50 5.05
CA LYS A 599 -38.73 -16.01 5.51
C LYS A 599 -37.85 -17.14 6.03
N VAL A 600 -36.58 -17.12 5.65
CA VAL A 600 -35.49 -17.88 6.29
C VAL A 600 -34.58 -16.87 6.96
N VAL A 601 -34.49 -16.93 8.29
CA VAL A 601 -33.84 -15.90 9.11
C VAL A 601 -32.70 -16.51 9.93
N GLN A 602 -31.52 -15.90 9.84
CA GLN A 602 -30.41 -16.11 10.76
C GLN A 602 -30.35 -14.94 11.75
N VAL A 603 -30.51 -15.23 13.04
CA VAL A 603 -30.32 -14.22 14.10
C VAL A 603 -28.84 -14.19 14.49
N LEU A 604 -28.21 -13.04 14.30
CA LEU A 604 -26.77 -12.85 14.48
C LEU A 604 -26.34 -13.09 15.94
N ASP A 605 -27.14 -12.61 16.89
CA ASP A 605 -26.94 -12.74 18.34
C ASP A 605 -26.81 -14.17 18.85
N LYS A 606 -27.31 -15.14 18.07
CA LYS A 606 -27.30 -16.57 18.44
C LYS A 606 -26.13 -17.33 17.84
N GLN A 607 -25.26 -16.65 17.08
CA GLN A 607 -24.16 -17.30 16.38
C GLN A 607 -22.87 -17.20 17.18
N LYS A 608 -22.16 -18.33 17.27
CA LYS A 608 -20.81 -18.37 17.86
C LYS A 608 -19.75 -17.86 16.89
N LYS A 609 -19.92 -18.15 15.59
CA LYS A 609 -19.11 -17.60 14.51
C LYS A 609 -19.81 -16.37 13.95
N ARG A 610 -19.06 -15.29 13.73
CA ARG A 610 -19.60 -13.98 13.32
C ARG A 610 -18.99 -13.47 12.01
N ASP A 611 -18.33 -14.36 11.28
CA ASP A 611 -17.63 -14.15 10.02
C ASP A 611 -18.22 -14.99 8.87
N GLU A 612 -19.07 -15.96 9.18
CA GLU A 612 -19.71 -16.84 8.20
C GLU A 612 -21.13 -17.22 8.65
N PHE A 613 -22.09 -17.08 7.74
CA PHE A 613 -23.50 -17.36 7.97
C PHE A 613 -24.07 -18.25 6.86
N THR A 614 -24.88 -19.23 7.25
CA THR A 614 -25.46 -20.21 6.32
C THR A 614 -26.98 -20.22 6.45
N LEU A 615 -27.69 -19.92 5.36
CA LEU A 615 -29.14 -20.07 5.27
C LEU A 615 -29.47 -21.34 4.47
N LYS A 616 -30.26 -22.23 5.05
CA LYS A 616 -30.82 -23.39 4.33
C LYS A 616 -32.13 -22.98 3.68
N VAL A 617 -32.14 -22.96 2.35
CA VAL A 617 -33.28 -22.50 1.54
C VAL A 617 -33.76 -23.62 0.63
N LYS A 618 -34.96 -23.45 0.07
CA LYS A 618 -35.52 -24.36 -0.93
C LYS A 618 -35.91 -23.53 -2.15
N ALA A 619 -34.92 -23.22 -2.98
CA ALA A 619 -35.07 -22.39 -4.16
C ALA A 619 -34.21 -22.97 -5.29
N ASP A 620 -34.65 -22.80 -6.54
CA ASP A 620 -33.76 -23.04 -7.67
C ASP A 620 -32.85 -21.82 -7.89
N LYS A 621 -31.82 -22.01 -8.71
CA LYS A 621 -30.86 -20.94 -9.05
C LYS A 621 -31.55 -19.69 -9.61
N ALA A 622 -32.56 -19.86 -10.46
CA ALA A 622 -33.27 -18.74 -11.07
C ALA A 622 -34.01 -17.88 -10.02
N THR A 623 -34.65 -18.53 -9.05
CA THR A 623 -35.33 -17.87 -7.93
C THR A 623 -34.33 -17.09 -7.08
N LEU A 624 -33.17 -17.67 -6.78
CA LEU A 624 -32.12 -16.97 -6.03
C LEU A 624 -31.64 -15.74 -6.78
N LEU A 625 -31.29 -15.86 -8.07
CA LEU A 625 -30.82 -14.75 -8.90
C LEU A 625 -31.86 -13.62 -9.06
N ALA A 626 -33.15 -13.91 -8.94
CA ALA A 626 -34.23 -12.92 -8.96
C ALA A 626 -34.53 -12.30 -7.59
N SER A 627 -33.79 -12.69 -6.55
CA SER A 627 -33.99 -12.27 -5.15
C SER A 627 -32.74 -11.61 -4.55
N SER A 628 -32.76 -11.36 -3.25
CA SER A 628 -31.62 -10.84 -2.49
C SER A 628 -31.70 -11.32 -1.04
N VAL A 629 -30.60 -11.15 -0.31
CA VAL A 629 -30.58 -11.32 1.14
C VAL A 629 -30.68 -9.96 1.80
N GLN A 630 -31.70 -9.76 2.63
CA GLN A 630 -31.80 -8.58 3.49
C GLN A 630 -30.90 -8.76 4.71
N VAL A 631 -30.15 -7.73 5.05
CA VAL A 631 -29.38 -7.65 6.29
C VAL A 631 -29.91 -6.46 7.07
N ASP A 632 -30.26 -6.71 8.34
CA ASP A 632 -30.68 -5.71 9.31
C ASP A 632 -29.69 -5.75 10.46
N LEU A 633 -28.98 -4.65 10.70
CA LEU A 633 -28.03 -4.50 11.80
C LEU A 633 -28.49 -3.45 12.79
N GLN A 634 -28.18 -3.69 14.06
CA GLN A 634 -28.37 -2.74 15.15
C GLN A 634 -27.10 -2.66 15.99
N TYR A 635 -26.68 -1.44 16.33
CA TYR A 635 -25.59 -1.17 17.25
C TYR A 635 -25.94 0.09 18.05
N GLU A 636 -26.16 -0.08 19.35
CA GLU A 636 -26.71 0.97 20.21
C GLU A 636 -28.04 1.54 19.65
N ASP A 637 -28.07 2.84 19.32
CA ASP A 637 -29.18 3.58 18.71
C ASP A 637 -29.12 3.64 17.18
N LEU A 638 -28.10 3.05 16.55
CA LEU A 638 -27.96 2.98 15.10
C LEU A 638 -28.62 1.72 14.54
N GLU A 639 -29.32 1.87 13.42
CA GLU A 639 -29.95 0.79 12.66
C GLU A 639 -29.61 0.95 11.17
N GLU A 640 -29.23 -0.14 10.52
CA GLU A 640 -28.91 -0.18 9.09
C GLU A 640 -29.58 -1.39 8.43
N THR A 641 -30.27 -1.14 7.31
CA THR A 641 -30.90 -2.20 6.51
C THR A 641 -30.49 -2.07 5.06
N TRP A 642 -30.05 -3.17 4.46
CA TRP A 642 -29.76 -3.22 3.02
C TRP A 642 -29.99 -4.62 2.45
N ASN A 643 -29.91 -4.74 1.12
CA ASN A 643 -30.05 -5.99 0.41
C ASN A 643 -28.74 -6.35 -0.31
N ILE A 644 -28.33 -7.61 -0.21
CA ILE A 644 -27.19 -8.18 -0.95
C ILE A 644 -27.75 -9.00 -2.11
N PRO A 645 -27.54 -8.57 -3.37
CA PRO A 645 -28.04 -9.29 -4.53
C PRO A 645 -27.26 -10.59 -4.76
N PHE A 646 -27.91 -11.53 -5.43
CA PHE A 646 -27.26 -12.73 -5.94
C PHE A 646 -26.65 -12.47 -7.32
N THR A 647 -25.58 -13.18 -7.63
CA THR A 647 -24.93 -13.13 -8.94
C THR A 647 -24.60 -14.53 -9.45
N GLU A 648 -24.55 -14.68 -10.77
CA GLU A 648 -24.02 -15.90 -11.36
C GLU A 648 -22.53 -15.99 -11.07
N GLY A 649 -22.07 -17.14 -10.59
CA GLY A 649 -20.65 -17.38 -10.38
C GLY A 649 -19.87 -17.18 -11.68
N ARG A 650 -19.15 -16.06 -11.82
CA ARG A 650 -18.01 -16.02 -12.72
C ARG A 650 -16.94 -16.89 -12.07
N ARG A 651 -16.51 -17.96 -12.76
CA ARG A 651 -15.23 -18.61 -12.45
C ARG A 651 -14.17 -17.49 -12.48
N ARG A 652 -13.68 -17.10 -11.31
CA ARG A 652 -12.42 -16.34 -11.20
C ARG A 652 -11.27 -17.33 -11.34
#